data_AF-A0A7E5WEV1-F1
#
_entry.id   AF-A0A7E5WEV1-F1
#
_cell.length_a   1.000
_cell.length_b   1.000
_cell.length_c   1.000
_cell.angle_alpha   90.00
_cell.angle_beta   90.00
_cell.angle_gamma   90.00
#
_symmetry.space_group_name_H-M   'P 1'
#
loop_
_entity.id
_entity.type
_entity.pdbx_description
1 polymer ?
#
loop_
_entity_poly.entity_id
_entity_poly.type
_entity_poly.pdbx_seq_one_letter_code
_entity_poly.pdbx_strand_id
1 'polypeptide(L)'
;MSTPPPPPPRRSSGESKKVTPPASSIVTRNGARKAKIQTRAMSAGAKPSALVVAAKRKAQQKKKHGIETELRDHYQIAMDSKTKVKGATGLVTEPRMAEHRCLWDDKYPECPERLTSIIERCHELNLIEQCKQFPPRAATKEELCVLHAPSVYDMMEKTHQNNDVEYLEQVSAKYDAIYIHPTTHELALLAAGSTIDLVSRVVSGSIQNGLALVRPPGHHAMRAEPCGYCFYNNVALAARHATDTLGLTRILIVDWDVHHGQATQQMFYNDPRVVYFSIHRYEHGAFWPNLRQSNFHYVGAGRGKGYNFNVPLNKTGMKDGDYLAIWHQLLLPMAFEFSPELVIVSAGFDSALGDEKGEMELTPACYAHLTSLLMSVSARVCVALEGGYCLQALADAAALTLRALLGHAAPSLEDVSEPSDEIRDTILNCIYAQKPYWNCYNYQPTYSLSGPPNVSDVTRGRHVVSVKWEGDETRPDTFLTRDCYPLQDDKTKAEIARRLNHLRIVTDLTLPQHPVGYIYDQAMLKHKNVCEPGHVECPERILRIHERHRDFGLLDRLHQLAPRTATDEEILTVHTEKHLNRLKELSTTKLRNLNKQKEEFDSVYFHPDSLESAAVAVGCVLQMVDSVLSNECGSGVCVVRPPGHHADRWSPSGFCLLNAAAAGASHALRARGLARVLLLDWDVHHGNGTQAITYHDNRILYMSIHRYDHGSFFPHSKDADHTAVGEGKGEGFNVNIPWNKRGMGDAEYLSAFTQVILPIAYEYNPELVIVSAGFDACVGDPLGGCKVTPECFGRMTQLLRGLAGGRVILCLEGGYNITSISYSMTMCTKALLGDPIHHHYDPKTPALWSAIDTIHDVINTHKQYWKSLKFQVALPTDYELETPLPSRGLIVDQTEFDISVSSIDLNDSTKSVSKSQLETSLETDLAKLTIGKKCSDGIHCGTDDEDETKTPKPPKPSEENTQATSSTPATKAGASSHKTCDKGGSSTPKATLVDYLAENMRAIADGDMFAVIPLQWCPHLDSLFAIPSDVKFEQGVKCIDCEHTEENWVCLHCYITACARSINGHMQAHHVATGHALVLSLVDLSVWCNVCDAYVDNALLYDAKNNAHKCKFGEDMPWCYKTDIHMQ
;
A
#
# COMPACT_ATOMS: atom_id res chain seq x y z
N MET A 1 -21.51 -7.73 59.43
CA MET A 1 -20.91 -6.95 60.53
C MET A 1 -19.85 -6.03 59.93
N SER A 2 -19.65 -4.84 60.49
CA SER A 2 -18.94 -3.75 59.82
C SER A 2 -17.47 -3.61 60.25
N THR A 3 -16.59 -3.25 59.31
CA THR A 3 -15.21 -2.83 59.57
C THR A 3 -15.09 -1.29 59.67
N PRO A 4 -14.10 -0.75 60.43
CA PRO A 4 -14.04 0.69 60.78
C PRO A 4 -13.13 1.54 59.86
N PRO A 5 -13.27 2.88 59.87
CA PRO A 5 -12.49 3.80 59.04
C PRO A 5 -11.16 4.28 59.68
N PRO A 6 -10.19 4.79 58.89
CA PRO A 6 -8.90 5.32 59.36
C PRO A 6 -8.96 6.77 59.91
N PRO A 7 -7.96 7.21 60.71
CA PRO A 7 -7.97 8.49 61.43
C PRO A 7 -7.39 9.70 60.65
N PRO A 8 -7.69 10.95 61.07
CA PRO A 8 -7.26 12.18 60.38
C PRO A 8 -5.93 12.77 60.88
N PRO A 9 -5.20 13.56 60.05
CA PRO A 9 -3.95 14.22 60.41
C PRO A 9 -4.14 15.50 61.26
N ARG A 10 -3.20 15.76 62.18
CA ARG A 10 -3.13 17.00 62.98
C ARG A 10 -2.16 18.04 62.39
N ARG A 11 -2.40 19.31 62.69
CA ARG A 11 -1.51 20.45 62.37
C ARG A 11 -0.52 20.74 63.50
N SER A 12 0.67 21.21 63.14
CA SER A 12 1.49 22.08 63.99
C SER A 12 2.50 22.87 63.14
N SER A 13 2.30 24.20 63.11
CA SER A 13 3.32 25.22 63.38
C SER A 13 4.76 25.09 62.84
N GLY A 14 5.30 26.17 62.29
CA GLY A 14 6.73 26.29 61.99
C GLY A 14 7.23 27.71 62.17
N GLU A 15 8.54 27.93 62.00
CA GLU A 15 9.07 29.26 61.68
C GLU A 15 10.39 29.22 60.91
N SER A 16 10.63 30.33 60.21
CA SER A 16 11.64 30.63 59.19
C SER A 16 13.09 30.10 59.33
N LYS A 17 13.71 29.71 58.19
CA LYS A 17 14.70 30.52 57.42
C LYS A 17 15.46 29.72 56.35
N LYS A 18 15.47 30.21 55.09
CA LYS A 18 16.58 30.10 54.13
C LYS A 18 16.45 31.18 53.04
N VAL A 19 17.53 31.43 52.30
CA VAL A 19 17.78 32.67 51.52
C VAL A 19 17.69 32.44 50.01
N THR A 20 17.25 33.45 49.26
CA THR A 20 17.13 33.43 47.78
C THR A 20 17.96 34.55 47.14
N PRO A 21 18.83 34.27 46.15
CA PRO A 21 19.40 35.27 45.25
C PRO A 21 18.51 35.49 44.00
N PRO A 22 18.68 36.59 43.23
CA PRO A 22 17.64 37.11 42.34
C PRO A 22 17.73 36.68 40.87
N ALA A 23 16.59 36.68 40.18
CA ALA A 23 16.51 36.67 38.73
C ALA A 23 16.73 38.09 38.15
N SER A 24 17.46 38.20 37.04
CA SER A 24 17.69 39.47 36.33
C SER A 24 17.02 39.49 34.95
N SER A 25 16.68 40.68 34.47
CA SER A 25 15.88 40.88 33.25
C SER A 25 16.72 41.27 32.04
N ILE A 26 16.57 40.57 30.92
CA ILE A 26 16.99 41.04 29.60
C ILE A 26 15.77 41.07 28.68
N VAL A 27 15.36 42.27 28.27
CA VAL A 27 14.24 42.50 27.35
C VAL A 27 14.79 42.70 25.93
N THR A 28 14.37 41.87 24.98
CA THR A 28 14.76 42.02 23.58
C THR A 28 14.07 43.22 22.92
N ARG A 29 14.82 43.97 22.11
CA ARG A 29 14.38 45.22 21.47
C ARG A 29 13.36 44.97 20.36
N ASN A 30 12.07 44.83 20.69
CA ASN A 30 10.98 45.07 19.74
C ASN A 30 9.66 45.54 20.37
N GLY A 31 9.30 45.09 21.57
CA GLY A 31 8.03 45.48 22.22
C GLY A 31 7.87 46.99 22.49
N ALA A 32 8.97 47.68 22.81
CA ALA A 32 8.96 49.06 23.30
C ALA A 32 8.52 50.13 22.26
N ARG A 33 8.46 49.81 20.95
CA ARG A 33 8.18 50.81 19.90
C ARG A 33 6.68 51.00 19.61
N LYS A 34 5.80 50.07 20.01
CA LYS A 34 4.33 50.21 19.83
C LYS A 34 3.66 51.09 20.89
N ALA A 35 4.16 51.09 22.12
CA ALA A 35 3.50 51.71 23.27
C ALA A 35 3.55 53.26 23.32
N LYS A 36 4.32 53.92 22.44
CA LYS A 36 4.56 55.39 22.50
C LYS A 36 3.88 56.23 21.40
N ILE A 37 3.02 55.62 20.58
CA ILE A 37 2.25 56.32 19.53
C ILE A 37 0.75 56.47 19.89
N GLN A 38 0.20 55.60 20.75
CA GLN A 38 -1.23 55.57 21.06
C GLN A 38 -1.76 56.69 21.99
N THR A 39 -0.89 57.47 22.63
CA THR A 39 -1.26 58.48 23.64
C THR A 39 -1.29 59.93 23.14
N ARG A 40 -1.34 60.16 21.82
CA ARG A 40 -1.45 61.53 21.25
C ARG A 40 -2.52 61.70 20.16
N ALA A 41 -3.54 60.84 20.16
CA ALA A 41 -4.61 60.84 19.14
C ALA A 41 -6.05 60.78 19.73
N MET A 42 -6.24 60.95 21.05
CA MET A 42 -7.57 60.99 21.69
C MET A 42 -8.09 62.43 21.89
N SER A 43 -7.92 63.27 20.88
CA SER A 43 -8.40 64.67 20.89
C SER A 43 -8.92 65.12 19.51
N ALA A 44 -9.61 64.23 18.80
CA ALA A 44 -10.40 64.54 17.60
C ALA A 44 -11.54 63.52 17.46
N GLY A 45 -12.79 63.99 17.42
CA GLY A 45 -14.00 63.15 17.41
C GLY A 45 -14.34 62.52 16.05
N ALA A 46 -13.37 61.87 15.40
CA ALA A 46 -13.56 61.26 14.07
C ALA A 46 -14.05 59.81 14.15
N LYS A 47 -15.23 59.51 13.57
CA LYS A 47 -15.62 58.13 13.26
C LYS A 47 -14.67 57.57 12.20
N PRO A 48 -14.18 56.32 12.30
CA PRO A 48 -13.33 55.73 11.28
C PRO A 48 -14.09 55.60 9.95
N SER A 49 -13.46 56.02 8.85
CA SER A 49 -14.11 55.98 7.54
C SER A 49 -14.39 54.54 7.08
N ALA A 50 -15.35 54.39 6.16
CA ALA A 50 -15.71 53.09 5.59
C ALA A 50 -14.48 52.35 5.01
N LEU A 51 -13.52 53.08 4.43
CA LEU A 51 -12.26 52.52 3.93
C LEU A 51 -11.38 51.91 5.03
N VAL A 52 -11.34 52.47 6.24
CA VAL A 52 -10.56 51.91 7.37
C VAL A 52 -11.25 50.67 7.95
N VAL A 53 -12.59 50.67 7.99
CA VAL A 53 -13.37 49.49 8.41
C VAL A 53 -13.27 48.37 7.36
N ALA A 54 -13.34 48.72 6.07
CA ALA A 54 -13.12 47.79 4.96
C ALA A 54 -11.69 47.25 4.94
N ALA A 55 -10.67 48.08 5.20
CA ALA A 55 -9.29 47.63 5.31
C ALA A 55 -9.08 46.66 6.48
N LYS A 56 -9.74 46.89 7.64
CA LYS A 56 -9.75 45.90 8.74
C LYS A 56 -10.46 44.61 8.35
N ARG A 57 -11.59 44.66 7.65
CA ARG A 57 -12.26 43.46 7.11
C ARG A 57 -11.39 42.72 6.09
N LYS A 58 -10.79 43.41 5.12
CA LYS A 58 -9.83 42.82 4.15
C LYS A 58 -8.59 42.24 4.84
N ALA A 59 -8.10 42.84 5.93
CA ALA A 59 -7.00 42.29 6.73
C ALA A 59 -7.42 41.04 7.54
N GLN A 60 -8.65 40.98 8.05
CA GLN A 60 -9.19 39.78 8.70
C GLN A 60 -9.50 38.67 7.68
N GLN A 61 -9.96 39.01 6.48
CA GLN A 61 -10.16 38.08 5.37
C GLN A 61 -8.84 37.56 4.80
N LYS A 62 -7.81 38.40 4.61
CA LYS A 62 -6.44 37.93 4.30
C LYS A 62 -5.82 37.07 5.42
N LYS A 63 -6.29 37.19 6.67
CA LYS A 63 -5.96 36.25 7.75
C LYS A 63 -6.79 34.95 7.76
N LYS A 64 -7.75 34.82 6.85
CA LYS A 64 -8.57 33.62 6.61
C LYS A 64 -8.37 33.01 5.22
N HIS A 65 -7.59 33.68 4.36
CA HIS A 65 -7.11 33.26 3.04
C HIS A 65 -5.61 33.57 2.95
N GLY A 66 -4.85 33.12 3.96
CA GLY A 66 -3.47 32.77 3.69
C GLY A 66 -3.48 31.52 2.84
N ILE A 67 -2.56 31.40 1.88
CA ILE A 67 -2.18 30.08 1.41
C ILE A 67 -1.46 29.45 2.60
N GLU A 68 -2.14 28.55 3.30
CA GLU A 68 -1.48 27.67 4.26
C GLU A 68 -0.69 26.65 3.44
N THR A 69 0.56 27.03 3.09
CA THR A 69 1.64 26.06 3.14
C THR A 69 1.64 25.54 4.58
N GLU A 70 0.93 24.44 4.82
CA GLU A 70 1.01 23.71 6.09
C GLU A 70 2.48 23.35 6.28
N LEU A 71 3.14 24.06 7.20
CA LEU A 71 4.50 23.76 7.60
C LEU A 71 4.46 22.53 8.51
N ARG A 72 4.12 21.39 7.92
CA ARG A 72 3.91 20.11 8.61
C ARG A 72 5.23 19.68 9.24
N ASP A 73 5.31 19.75 10.56
CA ASP A 73 6.43 19.21 11.31
C ASP A 73 6.54 17.70 11.01
N HIS A 74 7.70 17.28 10.51
CA HIS A 74 7.98 15.88 10.17
C HIS A 74 7.85 14.93 11.37
N TYR A 75 7.89 15.45 12.60
CA TYR A 75 7.73 14.67 13.83
C TYR A 75 6.32 14.77 14.45
N GLN A 76 5.37 15.48 13.83
CA GLN A 76 4.04 15.73 14.41
C GLN A 76 3.28 14.43 14.72
N ILE A 77 3.36 13.43 13.83
CA ILE A 77 2.66 12.16 14.01
C ILE A 77 3.27 11.37 15.18
N ALA A 78 4.60 11.26 15.25
CA ALA A 78 5.32 10.68 16.38
C ALA A 78 5.02 11.41 17.70
N MET A 79 4.89 12.75 17.67
CA MET A 79 4.49 13.55 18.83
C MET A 79 3.06 13.24 19.29
N ASP A 80 2.10 13.18 18.37
CA ASP A 80 0.70 12.84 18.67
C ASP A 80 0.52 11.36 19.06
N SER A 81 1.46 10.48 18.67
CA SER A 81 1.51 9.07 19.09
C SER A 81 1.79 8.89 20.60
N LYS A 82 2.22 9.94 21.31
CA LYS A 82 2.63 9.88 22.72
C LYS A 82 1.57 9.24 23.64
N THR A 83 0.29 9.54 23.43
CA THR A 83 -0.81 8.97 24.22
C THR A 83 -1.53 7.80 23.53
N LYS A 84 -1.07 7.40 22.35
CA LYS A 84 -1.64 6.31 21.54
C LYS A 84 -1.00 4.99 21.97
N VAL A 85 -1.58 4.36 22.99
CA VAL A 85 -1.16 3.03 23.47
C VAL A 85 -2.08 1.94 22.91
N LYS A 86 -1.60 0.69 22.92
CA LYS A 86 -2.38 -0.50 22.56
C LYS A 86 -3.75 -0.51 23.26
N GLY A 87 -4.82 -0.44 22.47
CA GLY A 87 -6.19 -0.52 22.94
C GLY A 87 -6.66 -1.95 23.17
N ALA A 88 -7.86 -2.11 23.72
CA ALA A 88 -8.50 -3.41 23.85
C ALA A 88 -8.97 -3.96 22.49
N THR A 89 -8.87 -5.28 22.32
CA THR A 89 -9.50 -6.03 21.23
C THR A 89 -10.97 -6.27 21.57
N GLY A 90 -11.87 -5.96 20.65
CA GLY A 90 -13.30 -6.26 20.77
C GLY A 90 -13.62 -7.70 20.37
N LEU A 91 -14.59 -8.31 21.04
CA LEU A 91 -15.18 -9.58 20.64
C LEU A 91 -16.71 -9.46 20.69
N VAL A 92 -17.39 -9.97 19.67
CA VAL A 92 -18.85 -10.11 19.68
C VAL A 92 -19.24 -11.47 19.11
N THR A 93 -20.21 -12.12 19.76
CA THR A 93 -20.79 -13.40 19.38
C THR A 93 -22.18 -13.54 19.99
N GLU A 94 -23.00 -14.45 19.46
CA GLU A 94 -24.34 -14.78 19.94
C GLU A 94 -24.45 -16.30 20.05
N PRO A 95 -24.44 -16.89 21.27
CA PRO A 95 -24.55 -18.34 21.44
C PRO A 95 -25.79 -18.96 20.76
N ARG A 96 -26.89 -18.20 20.63
CA ARG A 96 -28.10 -18.65 19.91
C ARG A 96 -27.89 -18.87 18.41
N MET A 97 -26.77 -18.41 17.84
CA MET A 97 -26.38 -18.79 16.48
C MET A 97 -26.17 -20.31 16.33
N ALA A 98 -25.91 -21.03 17.43
CA ALA A 98 -25.88 -22.50 17.45
C ALA A 98 -27.26 -23.17 17.28
N GLU A 99 -28.35 -22.40 17.29
CA GLU A 99 -29.69 -22.87 16.91
C GLU A 99 -29.84 -22.95 15.39
N HIS A 100 -29.05 -22.21 14.61
CA HIS A 100 -29.11 -22.21 13.14
C HIS A 100 -28.49 -23.47 12.55
N ARG A 101 -29.33 -24.43 12.14
CA ARG A 101 -28.92 -25.67 11.45
C ARG A 101 -29.91 -26.05 10.36
N CYS A 102 -29.44 -26.84 9.39
CA CYS A 102 -30.33 -27.46 8.41
C CYS A 102 -31.27 -28.45 9.11
N LEU A 103 -32.57 -28.43 8.76
CA LEU A 103 -33.59 -29.29 9.39
C LEU A 103 -33.80 -30.64 8.68
N TRP A 104 -33.24 -30.80 7.48
CA TRP A 104 -33.49 -31.93 6.59
C TRP A 104 -32.23 -32.68 6.15
N ASP A 105 -31.04 -32.16 6.47
CA ASP A 105 -29.74 -32.77 6.25
C ASP A 105 -28.88 -32.54 7.51
N ASP A 106 -28.48 -33.63 8.18
CA ASP A 106 -27.76 -33.60 9.47
C ASP A 106 -26.24 -33.46 9.32
N LYS A 107 -25.71 -33.50 8.09
CA LYS A 107 -24.28 -33.42 7.77
C LYS A 107 -23.91 -32.15 6.99
N TYR A 108 -24.88 -31.26 6.80
CA TYR A 108 -24.73 -30.02 6.06
C TYR A 108 -23.54 -29.18 6.60
N PRO A 109 -22.51 -28.84 5.79
CA PRO A 109 -21.25 -28.30 6.31
C PRO A 109 -21.37 -26.99 7.11
N GLU A 110 -22.30 -26.12 6.72
CA GLU A 110 -22.61 -24.89 7.46
C GLU A 110 -23.46 -25.23 8.71
N CYS A 111 -22.78 -25.68 9.77
CA CYS A 111 -23.40 -26.18 11.00
C CYS A 111 -23.06 -25.34 12.25
N PRO A 112 -23.88 -25.41 13.33
CA PRO A 112 -23.59 -24.81 14.64
C PRO A 112 -22.21 -25.06 15.21
N GLU A 113 -21.71 -26.27 15.00
CA GLU A 113 -20.47 -26.79 15.57
C GLU A 113 -19.24 -26.02 15.04
N ARG A 114 -19.37 -25.31 13.90
CA ARG A 114 -18.41 -24.30 13.41
C ARG A 114 -18.15 -23.18 14.41
N LEU A 115 -19.20 -22.66 15.07
CA LEU A 115 -19.07 -21.58 16.04
C LEU A 115 -18.66 -22.08 17.42
N THR A 116 -19.21 -23.22 17.87
CA THR A 116 -18.91 -23.73 19.21
C THR A 116 -17.45 -24.19 19.32
N SER A 117 -16.91 -24.85 18.29
CA SER A 117 -15.50 -25.28 18.27
C SER A 117 -14.52 -24.11 18.32
N ILE A 118 -14.79 -22.99 17.65
CA ILE A 118 -13.98 -21.76 17.76
C ILE A 118 -14.05 -21.20 19.19
N ILE A 119 -15.24 -21.13 19.80
CA ILE A 119 -15.44 -20.61 21.16
C ILE A 119 -14.70 -21.50 22.18
N GLU A 120 -14.87 -22.81 22.09
CA GLU A 120 -14.17 -23.81 22.90
C GLU A 120 -12.65 -23.64 22.79
N ARG A 121 -12.12 -23.58 21.56
CA ARG A 121 -10.68 -23.41 21.32
C ARG A 121 -10.13 -22.07 21.79
N CYS A 122 -10.94 -21.01 21.72
CA CYS A 122 -10.56 -19.71 22.27
C CYS A 122 -10.61 -19.67 23.81
N HIS A 123 -11.44 -20.49 24.48
CA HIS A 123 -11.38 -20.70 25.92
C HIS A 123 -10.20 -21.59 26.34
N GLU A 124 -9.88 -22.65 25.60
CA GLU A 124 -8.67 -23.47 25.83
C GLU A 124 -7.38 -22.62 25.85
N LEU A 125 -7.33 -21.60 24.98
CA LEU A 125 -6.21 -20.66 24.86
C LEU A 125 -6.39 -19.37 25.68
N ASN A 126 -7.44 -19.28 26.51
CA ASN A 126 -7.77 -18.14 27.38
C ASN A 126 -7.79 -16.79 26.64
N LEU A 127 -8.35 -16.74 25.43
CA LEU A 127 -8.38 -15.57 24.55
C LEU A 127 -9.63 -14.72 24.75
N ILE A 128 -10.78 -15.35 25.02
CA ILE A 128 -12.08 -14.68 25.21
C ILE A 128 -12.06 -13.76 26.45
N GLU A 129 -11.31 -14.17 27.46
CA GLU A 129 -11.06 -13.50 28.74
C GLU A 129 -10.15 -12.27 28.60
N GLN A 130 -9.33 -12.22 27.54
CA GLN A 130 -8.49 -11.07 27.21
C GLN A 130 -9.24 -10.02 26.36
N CYS A 131 -10.41 -10.38 25.81
CA CYS A 131 -11.18 -9.53 24.92
C CYS A 131 -12.20 -8.66 25.67
N LYS A 132 -12.43 -7.46 25.15
CA LYS A 132 -13.56 -6.61 25.56
C LYS A 132 -14.81 -7.08 24.82
N GLN A 133 -15.58 -7.93 25.47
CA GLN A 133 -16.81 -8.50 24.92
C GLN A 133 -17.94 -7.46 24.84
N PHE A 134 -18.79 -7.57 23.82
CA PHE A 134 -19.98 -6.76 23.62
C PHE A 134 -21.21 -7.65 23.38
N PRO A 135 -22.42 -7.22 23.80
CA PRO A 135 -23.65 -7.92 23.44
C PRO A 135 -23.88 -7.83 21.92
N PRO A 136 -24.46 -8.87 21.30
CA PRO A 136 -24.84 -8.81 19.89
C PRO A 136 -25.96 -7.79 19.65
N ARG A 137 -26.01 -7.23 18.44
CA ARG A 137 -26.98 -6.21 18.03
C ARG A 137 -27.68 -6.63 16.73
N ALA A 138 -29.00 -6.48 16.68
CA ALA A 138 -29.75 -6.65 15.44
C ALA A 138 -29.55 -5.43 14.51
N ALA A 139 -29.35 -5.69 13.22
CA ALA A 139 -29.45 -4.67 12.17
C ALA A 139 -30.91 -4.21 12.02
N THR A 140 -31.12 -2.92 11.75
CA THR A 140 -32.45 -2.42 11.38
C THR A 140 -32.74 -2.70 9.90
N LYS A 141 -34.02 -2.65 9.51
CA LYS A 141 -34.42 -2.82 8.10
C LYS A 141 -33.79 -1.74 7.21
N GLU A 142 -33.64 -0.52 7.73
CA GLU A 142 -33.02 0.61 7.07
C GLU A 142 -31.52 0.38 6.80
N GLU A 143 -30.78 -0.17 7.78
CA GLU A 143 -29.37 -0.53 7.59
C GLU A 143 -29.19 -1.57 6.48
N LEU A 144 -30.03 -2.62 6.48
CA LEU A 144 -30.01 -3.66 5.45
C LEU A 144 -30.37 -3.14 4.06
N CYS A 145 -31.39 -2.27 3.98
CA CYS A 145 -31.91 -1.76 2.71
C CYS A 145 -30.98 -0.76 2.01
N VAL A 146 -29.84 -0.40 2.60
CA VAL A 146 -28.77 0.32 1.88
C VAL A 146 -28.19 -0.54 0.75
N LEU A 147 -27.98 -1.84 1.00
CA LEU A 147 -27.36 -2.77 0.03
C LEU A 147 -28.33 -3.82 -0.51
N HIS A 148 -29.26 -4.31 0.30
CA HIS A 148 -30.23 -5.33 -0.10
C HIS A 148 -31.59 -4.74 -0.49
N ALA A 149 -32.34 -5.43 -1.34
CA ALA A 149 -33.71 -5.08 -1.68
C ALA A 149 -34.64 -5.40 -0.49
N PRO A 150 -35.67 -4.56 -0.20
CA PRO A 150 -36.64 -4.84 0.86
C PRO A 150 -37.31 -6.21 0.74
N SER A 151 -37.44 -6.75 -0.48
CA SER A 151 -37.97 -8.09 -0.75
C SER A 151 -37.18 -9.23 -0.09
N VAL A 152 -35.87 -9.06 0.19
CA VAL A 152 -35.07 -10.06 0.92
C VAL A 152 -35.50 -10.09 2.38
N TYR A 153 -35.62 -8.91 3.01
CA TYR A 153 -36.15 -8.81 4.37
C TYR A 153 -37.58 -9.35 4.44
N ASP A 154 -38.46 -8.93 3.52
CA ASP A 154 -39.87 -9.34 3.49
C ASP A 154 -40.04 -10.85 3.18
N MET A 155 -39.01 -11.52 2.67
CA MET A 155 -38.98 -12.98 2.50
C MET A 155 -38.54 -13.66 3.80
N MET A 156 -37.45 -13.19 4.41
CA MET A 156 -36.94 -13.74 5.67
C MET A 156 -37.91 -13.52 6.86
N GLU A 157 -38.63 -12.40 6.89
CA GLU A 157 -39.65 -12.12 7.91
C GLU A 157 -40.83 -13.13 7.84
N LYS A 158 -41.09 -13.72 6.65
CA LYS A 158 -42.14 -14.76 6.46
C LYS A 158 -41.68 -16.17 6.80
N THR A 159 -40.36 -16.43 6.83
CA THR A 159 -39.80 -17.71 7.27
C THR A 159 -39.50 -17.73 8.77
N HIS A 160 -39.40 -16.56 9.41
CA HIS A 160 -39.19 -16.44 10.85
C HIS A 160 -40.30 -17.13 11.66
N GLN A 161 -39.90 -17.97 12.62
CA GLN A 161 -40.76 -18.78 13.50
C GLN A 161 -41.72 -19.75 12.76
N ASN A 162 -41.59 -19.90 11.45
CA ASN A 162 -42.37 -20.86 10.68
C ASN A 162 -41.74 -22.26 10.83
N ASN A 163 -42.50 -23.21 11.38
CA ASN A 163 -42.04 -24.57 11.66
C ASN A 163 -42.44 -25.59 10.58
N ASP A 164 -42.99 -25.13 9.45
CA ASP A 164 -43.26 -25.97 8.28
C ASP A 164 -41.94 -26.26 7.53
N VAL A 165 -41.35 -27.42 7.84
CA VAL A 165 -40.06 -27.86 7.28
C VAL A 165 -40.14 -28.05 5.76
N GLU A 166 -41.27 -28.49 5.22
CA GLU A 166 -41.43 -28.69 3.77
C GLU A 166 -41.48 -27.33 3.06
N TYR A 167 -42.22 -26.36 3.60
CA TYR A 167 -42.23 -24.99 3.10
C TYR A 167 -40.82 -24.35 3.17
N LEU A 168 -40.09 -24.53 4.28
CA LEU A 168 -38.73 -23.99 4.41
C LEU A 168 -37.76 -24.61 3.39
N GLU A 169 -37.84 -25.92 3.13
CA GLU A 169 -37.04 -26.58 2.10
C GLU A 169 -37.43 -26.07 0.69
N GLN A 170 -38.73 -25.94 0.38
CA GLN A 170 -39.24 -25.40 -0.88
C GLN A 170 -38.89 -23.92 -1.13
N VAL A 171 -38.70 -23.10 -0.08
CA VAL A 171 -38.18 -21.74 -0.22
C VAL A 171 -36.66 -21.75 -0.40
N SER A 172 -35.95 -22.60 0.33
CA SER A 172 -34.48 -22.75 0.26
C SER A 172 -34.02 -23.18 -1.13
N ALA A 173 -34.72 -24.14 -1.74
CA ALA A 173 -34.41 -24.70 -3.06
C ALA A 173 -34.46 -23.69 -4.24
N LYS A 174 -34.82 -22.42 -4.01
CA LYS A 174 -34.84 -21.34 -5.03
C LYS A 174 -33.51 -20.60 -5.12
N TYR A 175 -32.61 -20.84 -4.17
CA TYR A 175 -31.39 -20.09 -3.94
C TYR A 175 -30.17 -21.02 -3.90
N ASP A 176 -29.05 -20.52 -4.42
CA ASP A 176 -27.82 -21.26 -4.62
C ASP A 176 -27.13 -21.54 -3.26
N ALA A 177 -26.98 -22.82 -2.90
CA ALA A 177 -26.43 -23.29 -1.62
C ALA A 177 -27.05 -22.60 -0.37
N ILE A 178 -28.36 -22.75 -0.15
CA ILE A 178 -29.08 -22.16 0.99
C ILE A 178 -29.92 -23.21 1.73
N TYR A 179 -30.02 -23.08 3.06
CA TYR A 179 -31.07 -23.66 3.90
C TYR A 179 -31.67 -22.59 4.81
N ILE A 180 -32.96 -22.67 5.12
CA ILE A 180 -33.64 -21.74 6.03
C ILE A 180 -34.19 -22.49 7.25
N HIS A 181 -33.98 -21.91 8.43
CA HIS A 181 -34.41 -22.36 9.75
C HIS A 181 -35.36 -21.30 10.37
N PRO A 182 -36.28 -21.66 11.29
CA PRO A 182 -37.19 -20.70 11.93
C PRO A 182 -36.49 -19.48 12.58
N THR A 183 -35.22 -19.62 12.96
CA THR A 183 -34.41 -18.55 13.58
C THR A 183 -33.47 -17.81 12.61
N THR A 184 -33.36 -18.22 11.34
CA THR A 184 -32.40 -17.60 10.37
C THR A 184 -32.57 -16.10 10.26
N HIS A 185 -33.81 -15.58 10.22
CA HIS A 185 -34.07 -14.15 10.13
C HIS A 185 -33.44 -13.38 11.31
N GLU A 186 -33.79 -13.73 12.55
CA GLU A 186 -33.25 -13.07 13.75
C GLU A 186 -31.72 -13.17 13.83
N LEU A 187 -31.17 -14.37 13.57
CA LEU A 187 -29.74 -14.60 13.68
C LEU A 187 -28.95 -13.88 12.57
N ALA A 188 -29.49 -13.76 11.37
CA ALA A 188 -28.91 -12.93 10.30
C ALA A 188 -28.98 -11.42 10.61
N LEU A 189 -30.06 -10.94 11.27
CA LEU A 189 -30.08 -9.56 11.79
C LEU A 189 -28.97 -9.35 12.82
N LEU A 190 -28.76 -10.31 13.72
CA LEU A 190 -27.73 -10.25 14.76
C LEU A 190 -26.31 -10.34 14.19
N ALA A 191 -26.08 -11.14 13.14
CA ALA A 191 -24.78 -11.20 12.45
C ALA A 191 -24.40 -9.85 11.82
N ALA A 192 -25.30 -9.28 11.02
CA ALA A 192 -25.06 -8.01 10.34
C ALA A 192 -24.91 -6.84 11.33
N GLY A 193 -25.84 -6.71 12.27
CA GLY A 193 -25.86 -5.59 13.22
C GLY A 193 -24.67 -5.59 14.20
N SER A 194 -24.21 -6.77 14.60
CA SER A 194 -23.00 -6.93 15.42
C SER A 194 -21.72 -6.58 14.66
N THR A 195 -21.65 -6.91 13.37
CA THR A 195 -20.51 -6.57 12.51
C THR A 195 -20.43 -5.06 12.28
N ILE A 196 -21.56 -4.40 12.03
CA ILE A 196 -21.67 -2.94 11.95
C ILE A 196 -21.25 -2.27 13.28
N ASP A 197 -21.74 -2.78 14.43
CA ASP A 197 -21.42 -2.21 15.75
C ASP A 197 -19.92 -2.39 16.11
N LEU A 198 -19.32 -3.54 15.77
CA LEU A 198 -17.88 -3.78 15.94
C LEU A 198 -17.05 -2.74 15.17
N VAL A 199 -17.38 -2.51 13.89
CA VAL A 199 -16.72 -1.50 13.06
C VAL A 199 -16.90 -0.09 13.65
N SER A 200 -18.10 0.28 14.07
CA SER A 200 -18.37 1.58 14.71
C SER A 200 -17.57 1.77 16.01
N ARG A 201 -17.35 0.70 16.80
CA ARG A 201 -16.50 0.73 18.00
C ARG A 201 -15.01 0.85 17.67
N VAL A 202 -14.51 0.25 16.59
CA VAL A 202 -13.12 0.39 16.12
C VAL A 202 -12.86 1.79 15.53
N VAL A 203 -13.77 2.29 14.68
CA VAL A 203 -13.62 3.61 14.03
C VAL A 203 -13.64 4.74 15.06
N SER A 204 -14.54 4.67 16.05
CA SER A 204 -14.62 5.61 17.19
C SER A 204 -13.47 5.50 18.20
N GLY A 205 -12.63 4.46 18.13
CA GLY A 205 -11.55 4.21 19.10
C GLY A 205 -12.04 3.69 20.46
N SER A 206 -13.26 3.13 20.52
CA SER A 206 -13.80 2.45 21.72
C SER A 206 -13.11 1.10 22.01
N ILE A 207 -12.43 0.57 20.99
CA ILE A 207 -11.50 -0.57 20.90
C ILE A 207 -10.49 -0.26 19.78
N GLN A 208 -9.37 -0.98 19.71
CA GLN A 208 -8.38 -0.81 18.64
C GLN A 208 -8.72 -1.64 17.38
N ASN A 209 -9.08 -2.89 17.60
CA ASN A 209 -9.40 -3.90 16.60
C ASN A 209 -10.44 -4.87 17.19
N GLY A 210 -10.89 -5.87 16.43
CA GLY A 210 -11.74 -6.92 17.00
C GLY A 210 -12.27 -7.96 16.03
N LEU A 211 -12.98 -8.94 16.59
CA LEU A 211 -13.52 -10.11 15.91
C LEU A 211 -15.03 -10.25 16.14
N ALA A 212 -15.78 -10.48 15.05
CA ALA A 212 -17.17 -10.88 15.06
C ALA A 212 -17.26 -12.38 14.74
N LEU A 213 -17.49 -13.20 15.77
CA LEU A 213 -17.79 -14.62 15.63
C LEU A 213 -19.29 -14.78 15.39
N VAL A 214 -19.69 -14.66 14.12
CA VAL A 214 -21.08 -14.59 13.67
C VAL A 214 -21.41 -15.70 12.68
N ARG A 215 -22.67 -16.16 12.71
CA ARG A 215 -23.31 -17.02 11.71
C ARG A 215 -24.79 -16.61 11.57
N PRO A 216 -25.40 -16.64 10.37
CA PRO A 216 -24.83 -17.05 9.09
C PRO A 216 -23.77 -16.09 8.53
N PRO A 217 -22.94 -16.55 7.56
CA PRO A 217 -21.97 -15.71 6.84
C PRO A 217 -22.65 -14.64 5.96
N GLY A 218 -21.85 -13.80 5.31
CA GLY A 218 -22.32 -12.61 4.58
C GLY A 218 -21.78 -12.39 3.15
N HIS A 219 -20.51 -12.69 2.86
CA HIS A 219 -19.85 -12.22 1.62
C HIS A 219 -20.51 -12.63 0.28
N HIS A 220 -21.33 -13.69 0.24
CA HIS A 220 -22.10 -14.11 -0.94
C HIS A 220 -23.53 -13.51 -1.03
N ALA A 221 -24.03 -12.84 0.01
CA ALA A 221 -25.44 -12.39 0.06
C ALA A 221 -25.72 -11.29 -0.96
N MET A 222 -26.47 -11.61 -2.02
CA MET A 222 -26.70 -10.73 -3.17
C MET A 222 -27.67 -9.58 -2.81
N ARG A 223 -27.73 -8.57 -3.68
CA ARG A 223 -28.68 -7.45 -3.53
C ARG A 223 -30.14 -7.91 -3.43
N ALA A 224 -30.55 -8.92 -4.20
CA ALA A 224 -31.97 -9.33 -4.30
C ALA A 224 -32.27 -10.73 -3.75
N GLU A 225 -31.27 -11.48 -3.29
CA GLU A 225 -31.43 -12.88 -2.88
C GLU A 225 -30.32 -13.39 -1.94
N PRO A 226 -30.62 -14.36 -1.06
CA PRO A 226 -29.60 -15.17 -0.39
C PRO A 226 -28.82 -16.04 -1.39
N CYS A 227 -27.57 -16.36 -1.05
CA CYS A 227 -26.68 -17.24 -1.84
C CYS A 227 -25.52 -17.71 -0.95
N GLY A 228 -25.02 -18.93 -1.13
CA GLY A 228 -23.77 -19.39 -0.50
C GLY A 228 -23.81 -19.32 1.02
N TYR A 229 -24.86 -19.86 1.63
CA TYR A 229 -25.16 -19.77 3.08
C TYR A 229 -25.40 -18.35 3.63
N CYS A 230 -25.24 -17.30 2.81
CA CYS A 230 -25.29 -15.91 3.22
C CYS A 230 -26.67 -15.28 2.96
N PHE A 231 -27.17 -14.49 3.92
CA PHE A 231 -28.50 -13.84 3.86
C PHE A 231 -28.43 -12.31 3.77
N TYR A 232 -27.51 -11.70 4.52
CA TYR A 232 -27.18 -10.28 4.46
C TYR A 232 -25.65 -10.13 4.47
N ASN A 233 -25.11 -9.18 3.72
CA ASN A 233 -23.66 -9.07 3.57
C ASN A 233 -23.04 -8.31 4.76
N ASN A 234 -22.73 -9.06 5.82
CA ASN A 234 -22.18 -8.59 7.09
C ASN A 234 -21.05 -7.55 6.92
N VAL A 235 -20.05 -7.87 6.10
CA VAL A 235 -18.87 -7.03 5.87
C VAL A 235 -19.18 -5.85 4.98
N ALA A 236 -19.91 -6.02 3.88
CA ALA A 236 -20.27 -4.91 2.99
C ALA A 236 -21.17 -3.89 3.68
N LEU A 237 -22.14 -4.33 4.49
CA LEU A 237 -23.00 -3.44 5.28
C LEU A 237 -22.18 -2.61 6.29
N ALA A 238 -21.21 -3.23 6.96
CA ALA A 238 -20.33 -2.54 7.89
C ALA A 238 -19.36 -1.56 7.19
N ALA A 239 -18.81 -1.92 6.03
CA ALA A 239 -18.00 -1.02 5.19
C ALA A 239 -18.82 0.17 4.67
N ARG A 240 -20.05 -0.08 4.22
CA ARG A 240 -21.00 0.93 3.72
C ARG A 240 -21.45 1.89 4.83
N HIS A 241 -21.69 1.38 6.05
CA HIS A 241 -21.91 2.21 7.23
C HIS A 241 -20.68 3.08 7.56
N ALA A 242 -19.47 2.51 7.49
CA ALA A 242 -18.23 3.22 7.77
C ALA A 242 -17.92 4.34 6.75
N THR A 243 -18.23 4.16 5.46
CA THR A 243 -18.09 5.23 4.47
C THR A 243 -19.19 6.27 4.55
N ASP A 244 -20.47 5.86 4.55
CA ASP A 244 -21.60 6.78 4.38
C ASP A 244 -22.13 7.38 5.70
N THR A 245 -21.88 6.74 6.85
CA THR A 245 -22.29 7.25 8.19
C THR A 245 -21.10 7.72 9.04
N LEU A 246 -19.98 7.01 9.02
CA LEU A 246 -18.79 7.36 9.82
C LEU A 246 -17.76 8.22 9.07
N GLY A 247 -17.98 8.47 7.77
CA GLY A 247 -17.20 9.41 6.96
C GLY A 247 -15.82 8.93 6.53
N LEU A 248 -15.54 7.62 6.56
CA LEU A 248 -14.28 7.09 6.04
C LEU A 248 -14.22 7.19 4.50
N THR A 249 -13.03 7.43 3.99
CA THR A 249 -12.76 7.64 2.56
C THR A 249 -11.96 6.52 1.92
N ARG A 250 -11.26 5.70 2.70
CA ARG A 250 -10.47 4.55 2.22
C ARG A 250 -10.60 3.36 3.17
N ILE A 251 -11.33 2.33 2.76
CA ILE A 251 -11.48 1.05 3.46
C ILE A 251 -10.90 -0.06 2.58
N LEU A 252 -10.10 -0.94 3.16
CA LEU A 252 -9.65 -2.16 2.50
C LEU A 252 -10.47 -3.34 3.05
N ILE A 253 -11.20 -4.03 2.17
CA ILE A 253 -11.82 -5.32 2.46
C ILE A 253 -10.88 -6.40 1.93
N VAL A 254 -10.42 -7.30 2.82
CA VAL A 254 -9.67 -8.51 2.45
C VAL A 254 -10.58 -9.70 2.68
N ASP A 255 -10.92 -10.42 1.62
CA ASP A 255 -11.62 -11.69 1.67
C ASP A 255 -10.60 -12.82 1.44
N TRP A 256 -10.36 -13.63 2.48
CA TRP A 256 -9.46 -14.79 2.42
C TRP A 256 -10.21 -16.13 2.51
N ASP A 257 -11.54 -16.08 2.54
CA ASP A 257 -12.40 -17.24 2.32
C ASP A 257 -12.07 -17.87 0.97
N VAL A 258 -12.07 -19.20 0.89
CA VAL A 258 -11.67 -19.90 -0.34
C VAL A 258 -12.70 -19.74 -1.46
N HIS A 259 -13.87 -19.18 -1.20
CA HIS A 259 -14.90 -18.85 -2.20
C HIS A 259 -14.91 -17.36 -2.50
N HIS A 260 -15.13 -16.98 -3.76
CA HIS A 260 -15.21 -15.57 -4.13
C HIS A 260 -16.47 -14.91 -3.52
N GLY A 261 -16.32 -13.93 -2.63
CA GLY A 261 -17.40 -13.08 -2.11
C GLY A 261 -18.04 -12.15 -3.16
N GLN A 262 -18.68 -12.73 -4.17
CA GLN A 262 -19.12 -12.02 -5.38
C GLN A 262 -20.10 -10.88 -5.12
N ALA A 263 -20.88 -10.96 -4.03
CA ALA A 263 -21.79 -9.89 -3.66
C ALA A 263 -21.04 -8.69 -3.07
N THR A 264 -19.96 -8.92 -2.31
CA THR A 264 -19.09 -7.86 -1.81
C THR A 264 -18.42 -7.13 -2.98
N GLN A 265 -17.90 -7.85 -3.98
CA GLN A 265 -17.44 -7.28 -5.25
C GLN A 265 -18.51 -6.37 -5.87
N GLN A 266 -19.72 -6.90 -6.09
CA GLN A 266 -20.81 -6.16 -6.76
C GLN A 266 -21.27 -4.91 -5.98
N MET A 267 -21.21 -4.93 -4.64
CA MET A 267 -21.61 -3.82 -3.78
C MET A 267 -20.61 -2.64 -3.76
N PHE A 268 -19.38 -2.84 -4.28
CA PHE A 268 -18.33 -1.80 -4.34
C PHE A 268 -17.66 -1.62 -5.72
N TYR A 269 -18.07 -2.37 -6.75
CA TYR A 269 -17.46 -2.39 -8.10
C TYR A 269 -17.23 -1.01 -8.76
N ASN A 270 -18.00 0.01 -8.36
CA ASN A 270 -17.93 1.38 -8.86
C ASN A 270 -17.50 2.44 -7.80
N ASP A 271 -17.11 2.05 -6.57
CA ASP A 271 -16.89 2.96 -5.43
C ASP A 271 -15.40 2.96 -4.96
N PRO A 272 -14.57 3.93 -5.41
CA PRO A 272 -13.13 3.98 -5.09
C PRO A 272 -12.81 4.27 -3.62
N ARG A 273 -13.82 4.40 -2.76
CA ARG A 273 -13.61 4.48 -1.30
C ARG A 273 -13.30 3.13 -0.68
N VAL A 274 -13.56 2.03 -1.41
CA VAL A 274 -13.39 0.67 -0.94
C VAL A 274 -12.54 -0.10 -1.94
N VAL A 275 -11.36 -0.57 -1.51
CA VAL A 275 -10.67 -1.66 -2.23
C VAL A 275 -11.26 -2.97 -1.74
N TYR A 276 -11.74 -3.80 -2.65
CA TYR A 276 -12.08 -5.20 -2.37
C TYR A 276 -10.99 -6.10 -2.93
N PHE A 277 -10.50 -7.04 -2.11
CA PHE A 277 -9.42 -7.95 -2.46
C PHE A 277 -9.79 -9.37 -2.02
N SER A 278 -9.96 -10.30 -2.96
CA SER A 278 -10.41 -11.67 -2.70
C SER A 278 -9.45 -12.72 -3.23
N ILE A 279 -9.07 -13.69 -2.38
CA ILE A 279 -8.24 -14.85 -2.75
C ILE A 279 -9.08 -16.10 -2.65
N HIS A 280 -9.41 -16.73 -3.78
CA HIS A 280 -10.40 -17.81 -3.82
C HIS A 280 -10.01 -18.91 -4.81
N ARG A 281 -10.40 -20.15 -4.50
CA ARG A 281 -10.40 -21.26 -5.47
C ARG A 281 -11.29 -20.89 -6.65
N TYR A 282 -10.80 -21.18 -7.84
CA TYR A 282 -11.44 -20.77 -9.09
C TYR A 282 -11.37 -21.87 -10.14
N GLU A 283 -10.19 -22.48 -10.31
CA GLU A 283 -9.96 -23.57 -11.29
C GLU A 283 -10.53 -23.23 -12.68
N HIS A 284 -10.08 -22.09 -13.23
CA HIS A 284 -10.57 -21.52 -14.49
C HIS A 284 -12.11 -21.28 -14.56
N GLY A 285 -12.81 -21.24 -13.42
CA GLY A 285 -14.25 -21.09 -13.33
C GLY A 285 -15.02 -22.38 -13.04
N ALA A 286 -14.33 -23.53 -12.98
CA ALA A 286 -14.94 -24.82 -12.65
C ALA A 286 -15.38 -24.92 -11.17
N PHE A 287 -14.80 -24.11 -10.28
CA PHE A 287 -15.20 -24.06 -8.88
C PHE A 287 -16.35 -23.07 -8.60
N TRP A 288 -17.20 -23.41 -7.62
CA TRP A 288 -18.34 -22.59 -7.20
C TRP A 288 -17.87 -21.24 -6.63
N PRO A 289 -18.54 -20.08 -6.92
CA PRO A 289 -19.88 -19.91 -7.49
C PRO A 289 -19.98 -19.96 -9.03
N ASN A 290 -18.93 -20.45 -9.72
CA ASN A 290 -18.89 -20.63 -11.18
C ASN A 290 -19.20 -19.33 -11.96
N LEU A 291 -18.59 -18.20 -11.58
CA LEU A 291 -18.81 -16.90 -12.22
C LEU A 291 -17.56 -16.36 -12.93
N ARG A 292 -17.71 -15.90 -14.17
CA ARG A 292 -16.65 -15.23 -14.96
C ARG A 292 -16.11 -14.00 -14.24
N GLN A 293 -16.99 -13.25 -13.58
CA GLN A 293 -16.63 -12.07 -12.82
C GLN A 293 -15.67 -12.30 -11.64
N SER A 294 -15.39 -13.55 -11.25
CA SER A 294 -14.37 -13.88 -10.24
C SER A 294 -12.94 -13.87 -10.82
N ASN A 295 -12.76 -13.65 -12.13
CA ASN A 295 -11.44 -13.70 -12.76
C ASN A 295 -10.64 -12.39 -12.55
N PHE A 296 -9.32 -12.47 -12.67
CA PHE A 296 -8.38 -11.38 -12.33
C PHE A 296 -8.56 -10.07 -13.14
N HIS A 297 -9.21 -10.13 -14.31
CA HIS A 297 -9.42 -8.99 -15.20
C HIS A 297 -10.70 -8.17 -14.90
N TYR A 298 -11.52 -8.60 -13.93
CA TYR A 298 -12.69 -7.85 -13.45
C TYR A 298 -12.26 -6.82 -12.40
N VAL A 299 -11.58 -5.78 -12.84
CA VAL A 299 -10.89 -4.79 -11.99
C VAL A 299 -11.80 -3.68 -11.42
N GLY A 300 -13.12 -3.78 -11.55
CA GLY A 300 -14.07 -2.69 -11.26
C GLY A 300 -14.46 -1.90 -12.51
N ALA A 301 -15.43 -1.00 -12.38
CA ALA A 301 -15.91 -0.14 -13.47
C ALA A 301 -16.14 1.31 -13.02
N GLY A 302 -16.33 2.21 -13.99
CA GLY A 302 -16.48 3.65 -13.76
C GLY A 302 -15.40 4.20 -12.82
N ARG A 303 -15.82 4.81 -11.71
CA ARG A 303 -14.92 5.35 -10.68
C ARG A 303 -14.22 4.29 -9.83
N GLY A 304 -14.72 3.05 -9.77
CA GLY A 304 -14.14 1.93 -9.02
C GLY A 304 -13.13 1.10 -9.81
N LYS A 305 -12.81 1.48 -11.04
CA LYS A 305 -11.84 0.77 -11.88
C LYS A 305 -10.44 0.81 -11.24
N GLY A 306 -9.86 -0.36 -11.03
CA GLY A 306 -8.62 -0.57 -10.26
C GLY A 306 -8.83 -0.90 -8.77
N TYR A 307 -10.05 -0.81 -8.24
CA TYR A 307 -10.33 -1.01 -6.80
C TYR A 307 -10.90 -2.41 -6.48
N ASN A 308 -11.12 -3.25 -7.49
CA ASN A 308 -11.53 -4.64 -7.31
C ASN A 308 -10.38 -5.58 -7.69
N PHE A 309 -9.91 -6.41 -6.75
CA PHE A 309 -8.82 -7.37 -6.92
C PHE A 309 -9.33 -8.80 -6.72
N ASN A 310 -9.33 -9.58 -7.79
CA ASN A 310 -9.59 -11.02 -7.74
C ASN A 310 -8.27 -11.78 -7.93
N VAL A 311 -7.98 -12.70 -7.01
CA VAL A 311 -6.78 -13.57 -7.04
C VAL A 311 -7.24 -15.03 -7.21
N PRO A 312 -7.60 -15.44 -8.44
CA PRO A 312 -8.18 -16.75 -8.69
C PRO A 312 -7.14 -17.87 -8.59
N LEU A 313 -7.24 -18.71 -7.57
CA LEU A 313 -6.42 -19.91 -7.40
C LEU A 313 -6.88 -20.98 -8.40
N ASN A 314 -6.07 -21.19 -9.44
CA ASN A 314 -6.39 -22.08 -10.57
C ASN A 314 -6.07 -23.57 -10.32
N LYS A 315 -5.77 -23.94 -9.07
CA LYS A 315 -5.35 -25.28 -8.64
C LYS A 315 -5.51 -25.40 -7.12
N THR A 316 -5.81 -26.60 -6.63
CA THR A 316 -5.87 -26.94 -5.20
C THR A 316 -4.48 -27.14 -4.58
N GLY A 317 -4.40 -27.28 -3.25
CA GLY A 317 -3.17 -27.59 -2.52
C GLY A 317 -2.20 -26.43 -2.31
N MET A 318 -2.67 -25.18 -2.44
CA MET A 318 -1.88 -23.97 -2.14
C MET A 318 -1.50 -23.92 -0.64
N LYS A 319 -0.30 -23.42 -0.34
CA LYS A 319 0.35 -23.46 0.98
C LYS A 319 0.64 -22.06 1.52
N ASP A 320 1.14 -22.02 2.76
CA ASP A 320 1.62 -20.81 3.43
C ASP A 320 2.55 -19.97 2.54
N GLY A 321 3.47 -20.62 1.79
CA GLY A 321 4.36 -19.94 0.84
C GLY A 321 3.63 -19.26 -0.32
N ASP A 322 2.56 -19.87 -0.85
CA ASP A 322 1.72 -19.28 -1.90
C ASP A 322 0.98 -18.05 -1.38
N TYR A 323 0.35 -18.14 -0.20
CA TYR A 323 -0.39 -17.01 0.38
C TYR A 323 0.55 -15.88 0.83
N LEU A 324 1.71 -16.20 1.43
CA LEU A 324 2.74 -15.20 1.73
C LEU A 324 3.24 -14.51 0.45
N ALA A 325 3.35 -15.21 -0.68
CA ALA A 325 3.65 -14.56 -1.96
C ALA A 325 2.54 -13.59 -2.41
N ILE A 326 1.25 -13.95 -2.28
CA ILE A 326 0.15 -13.01 -2.55
C ILE A 326 0.25 -11.75 -1.66
N TRP A 327 0.58 -11.93 -0.37
CA TRP A 327 0.78 -10.81 0.55
C TRP A 327 1.94 -9.91 0.13
N HIS A 328 3.12 -10.48 -0.12
CA HIS A 328 4.33 -9.72 -0.43
C HIS A 328 4.31 -9.07 -1.83
N GLN A 329 3.78 -9.76 -2.83
CA GLN A 329 3.87 -9.37 -4.25
C GLN A 329 2.64 -8.61 -4.77
N LEU A 330 1.49 -8.68 -4.09
CA LEU A 330 0.24 -8.06 -4.53
C LEU A 330 -0.41 -7.22 -3.42
N LEU A 331 -0.83 -7.83 -2.32
CA LEU A 331 -1.67 -7.14 -1.32
C LEU A 331 -0.93 -6.00 -0.59
N LEU A 332 0.25 -6.26 -0.03
CA LEU A 332 0.97 -5.25 0.78
C LEU A 332 1.47 -4.04 -0.04
N PRO A 333 2.04 -4.20 -1.26
CA PRO A 333 2.39 -3.06 -2.12
C PRO A 333 1.22 -2.10 -2.36
N MET A 334 0.06 -2.62 -2.79
CA MET A 334 -1.14 -1.81 -2.99
C MET A 334 -1.69 -1.25 -1.67
N ALA A 335 -1.71 -2.04 -0.60
CA ALA A 335 -2.27 -1.61 0.67
C ALA A 335 -1.46 -0.49 1.34
N PHE A 336 -0.14 -0.41 1.08
CA PHE A 336 0.69 0.73 1.50
C PHE A 336 0.50 1.97 0.62
N GLU A 337 0.29 1.83 -0.70
CA GLU A 337 -0.08 2.96 -1.58
C GLU A 337 -1.47 3.52 -1.22
N PHE A 338 -2.46 2.64 -1.00
CA PHE A 338 -3.83 3.02 -0.65
C PHE A 338 -3.95 3.61 0.78
N SER A 339 -3.09 3.17 1.71
CA SER A 339 -3.04 3.65 3.11
C SER A 339 -4.43 3.68 3.79
N PRO A 340 -5.12 2.53 3.95
CA PRO A 340 -6.52 2.45 4.39
C PRO A 340 -6.75 2.90 5.85
N GLU A 341 -7.85 3.62 6.06
CA GLU A 341 -8.26 4.16 7.36
C GLU A 341 -8.89 3.11 8.29
N LEU A 342 -9.32 2.00 7.69
CA LEU A 342 -9.88 0.79 8.29
C LEU A 342 -9.60 -0.40 7.36
N VAL A 343 -9.20 -1.53 7.92
CA VAL A 343 -9.23 -2.84 7.26
C VAL A 343 -10.40 -3.65 7.83
N ILE A 344 -11.17 -4.29 6.96
CA ILE A 344 -12.17 -5.30 7.34
C ILE A 344 -11.78 -6.62 6.65
N VAL A 345 -11.83 -7.73 7.39
CA VAL A 345 -11.52 -9.06 6.86
C VAL A 345 -12.80 -9.90 6.83
N SER A 346 -13.19 -10.34 5.63
CA SER A 346 -14.10 -11.48 5.44
C SER A 346 -13.25 -12.73 5.64
N ALA A 347 -13.43 -13.38 6.79
CA ALA A 347 -12.55 -14.43 7.28
C ALA A 347 -13.25 -15.79 7.26
N GLY A 348 -13.24 -16.42 6.08
CA GLY A 348 -13.36 -17.87 5.97
C GLY A 348 -12.09 -18.56 6.45
N PHE A 349 -12.19 -19.83 6.82
CA PHE A 349 -11.05 -20.67 7.18
C PHE A 349 -11.08 -22.01 6.42
N ASP A 350 -11.73 -22.02 5.26
CA ASP A 350 -11.80 -23.13 4.30
C ASP A 350 -10.60 -23.17 3.36
N SER A 351 -9.79 -22.12 3.33
CA SER A 351 -8.44 -22.18 2.79
C SER A 351 -7.48 -23.00 3.70
N ALA A 352 -7.90 -23.39 4.91
CA ALA A 352 -7.05 -24.11 5.86
C ALA A 352 -6.93 -25.61 5.55
N LEU A 353 -5.82 -26.21 5.99
CA LEU A 353 -5.48 -27.61 5.78
C LEU A 353 -6.60 -28.56 6.19
N GLY A 354 -7.14 -29.27 5.19
CA GLY A 354 -8.08 -30.37 5.40
C GLY A 354 -9.55 -29.99 5.23
N ASP A 355 -9.86 -28.77 4.81
CA ASP A 355 -11.21 -28.39 4.39
C ASP A 355 -11.65 -29.13 3.11
N GLU A 356 -12.84 -29.72 3.16
CA GLU A 356 -13.43 -30.51 2.08
C GLU A 356 -13.90 -29.70 0.85
N LYS A 357 -14.05 -28.38 0.99
CA LYS A 357 -14.45 -27.48 -0.11
C LYS A 357 -13.25 -26.73 -0.67
N GLY A 358 -12.37 -26.22 0.19
CA GLY A 358 -11.20 -25.46 -0.27
C GLY A 358 -10.11 -26.33 -0.88
N GLU A 359 -9.86 -27.51 -0.32
CA GLU A 359 -8.75 -28.42 -0.72
C GLU A 359 -7.37 -27.73 -0.75
N MET A 360 -7.18 -26.68 0.06
CA MET A 360 -5.91 -25.99 0.25
C MET A 360 -5.15 -26.55 1.47
N GLU A 361 -3.88 -26.17 1.65
CA GLU A 361 -3.00 -26.67 2.70
C GLU A 361 -2.44 -25.57 3.63
N LEU A 362 -3.15 -24.45 3.81
CA LEU A 362 -2.71 -23.40 4.75
C LEU A 362 -2.70 -23.92 6.19
N THR A 363 -1.61 -23.65 6.91
CA THR A 363 -1.55 -23.96 8.33
C THR A 363 -2.42 -22.97 9.14
N PRO A 364 -3.03 -23.40 10.26
CA PRO A 364 -3.69 -22.47 11.18
C PRO A 364 -2.76 -21.36 11.70
N ALA A 365 -1.44 -21.61 11.74
CA ALA A 365 -0.42 -20.63 12.09
C ALA A 365 -0.35 -19.48 11.07
N CYS A 366 -0.44 -19.78 9.76
CA CYS A 366 -0.35 -18.80 8.67
C CYS A 366 -1.28 -17.58 8.89
N TYR A 367 -2.54 -17.81 9.25
CA TYR A 367 -3.54 -16.76 9.50
C TYR A 367 -3.10 -15.71 10.55
N ALA A 368 -2.27 -16.08 11.54
CA ALA A 368 -1.69 -15.13 12.48
C ALA A 368 -0.69 -14.17 11.81
N HIS A 369 0.08 -14.63 10.82
CA HIS A 369 0.95 -13.78 10.01
C HIS A 369 0.13 -12.89 9.09
N LEU A 370 -0.87 -13.45 8.38
CA LEU A 370 -1.76 -12.68 7.51
C LEU A 370 -2.42 -11.53 8.28
N THR A 371 -2.90 -11.80 9.49
CA THR A 371 -3.46 -10.81 10.44
C THR A 371 -2.41 -9.78 10.87
N SER A 372 -1.22 -10.22 11.31
CA SER A 372 -0.14 -9.36 11.80
C SER A 372 0.37 -8.40 10.71
N LEU A 373 0.47 -8.87 9.46
CA LEU A 373 0.84 -8.06 8.30
C LEU A 373 -0.22 -6.98 8.02
N LEU A 374 -1.53 -7.31 8.07
CA LEU A 374 -2.60 -6.32 7.96
C LEU A 374 -2.60 -5.30 9.10
N MET A 375 -2.22 -5.70 10.32
CA MET A 375 -2.03 -4.79 11.47
C MET A 375 -0.81 -3.84 11.34
N SER A 376 0.09 -4.08 10.37
CA SER A 376 1.14 -3.13 9.97
C SER A 376 0.68 -2.12 8.90
N VAL A 377 -0.32 -2.50 8.09
CA VAL A 377 -1.00 -1.61 7.13
C VAL A 377 -1.84 -0.60 7.89
N SER A 378 -2.76 -1.07 8.75
CA SER A 378 -3.65 -0.20 9.53
C SER A 378 -3.79 -0.65 10.97
N ALA A 379 -3.78 0.32 11.89
CA ALA A 379 -4.04 0.09 13.31
C ALA A 379 -5.49 -0.34 13.62
N ARG A 380 -6.41 -0.12 12.67
CA ARG A 380 -7.83 -0.50 12.76
C ARG A 380 -8.09 -1.73 11.87
N VAL A 381 -8.25 -2.88 12.49
CA VAL A 381 -8.62 -4.13 11.82
C VAL A 381 -9.89 -4.69 12.45
N CYS A 382 -10.92 -4.95 11.64
CA CYS A 382 -12.10 -5.72 12.04
C CYS A 382 -12.08 -7.04 11.29
N VAL A 383 -12.43 -8.15 11.94
CA VAL A 383 -12.52 -9.47 11.34
C VAL A 383 -13.94 -10.00 11.56
N ALA A 384 -14.56 -10.57 10.54
CA ALA A 384 -15.87 -11.22 10.63
C ALA A 384 -15.79 -12.63 10.05
N LEU A 385 -16.39 -13.61 10.75
CA LEU A 385 -16.40 -15.01 10.33
C LEU A 385 -17.27 -15.22 9.09
N GLU A 386 -16.73 -15.91 8.08
CA GLU A 386 -17.45 -16.33 6.87
C GLU A 386 -17.52 -17.88 6.82
N GLY A 387 -16.81 -18.55 5.91
CA GLY A 387 -16.70 -20.00 5.72
C GLY A 387 -15.63 -20.72 6.56
N GLY A 388 -15.17 -21.88 6.09
CA GLY A 388 -14.37 -22.86 6.85
C GLY A 388 -15.23 -23.91 7.54
N TYR A 389 -15.00 -25.19 7.21
CA TYR A 389 -15.87 -26.32 7.52
C TYR A 389 -15.12 -27.49 8.19
N CYS A 390 -13.82 -27.65 7.92
CA CYS A 390 -12.97 -28.52 8.73
C CYS A 390 -12.82 -27.97 10.16
N LEU A 391 -13.71 -28.40 11.07
CA LEU A 391 -13.88 -27.83 12.41
C LEU A 391 -12.58 -27.68 13.22
N GLN A 392 -11.65 -28.64 13.11
CA GLN A 392 -10.37 -28.56 13.83
C GLN A 392 -9.46 -27.44 13.29
N ALA A 393 -9.34 -27.33 11.96
CA ALA A 393 -8.52 -26.30 11.32
C ALA A 393 -9.15 -24.90 11.49
N LEU A 394 -10.47 -24.80 11.29
CA LEU A 394 -11.30 -23.62 11.57
C LEU A 394 -11.07 -23.08 12.98
N ALA A 395 -11.21 -23.94 14.00
CA ALA A 395 -11.09 -23.54 15.39
C ALA A 395 -9.67 -23.06 15.75
N ASP A 396 -8.63 -23.72 15.24
CA ASP A 396 -7.25 -23.27 15.43
C ASP A 396 -6.97 -21.94 14.70
N ALA A 397 -7.38 -21.81 13.44
CA ALA A 397 -7.08 -20.65 12.61
C ALA A 397 -7.81 -19.38 13.10
N ALA A 398 -9.08 -19.50 13.50
CA ALA A 398 -9.84 -18.42 14.12
C ALA A 398 -9.26 -18.01 15.49
N ALA A 399 -8.83 -18.97 16.31
CA ALA A 399 -8.19 -18.67 17.60
C ALA A 399 -6.81 -18.01 17.43
N LEU A 400 -6.01 -18.43 16.45
CA LEU A 400 -4.71 -17.83 16.14
C LEU A 400 -4.85 -16.44 15.49
N THR A 401 -5.91 -16.21 14.71
CA THR A 401 -6.34 -14.88 14.26
C THR A 401 -6.69 -13.97 15.44
N LEU A 402 -7.50 -14.45 16.41
CA LEU A 402 -7.83 -13.70 17.62
C LEU A 402 -6.59 -13.41 18.48
N ARG A 403 -5.66 -14.37 18.59
CA ARG A 403 -4.38 -14.21 19.28
C ARG A 403 -3.51 -13.11 18.64
N ALA A 404 -3.48 -13.03 17.31
CA ALA A 404 -2.79 -11.95 16.60
C ALA A 404 -3.48 -10.58 16.79
N LEU A 405 -4.82 -10.51 16.77
CA LEU A 405 -5.57 -9.30 17.09
C LEU A 405 -5.30 -8.82 18.53
N LEU A 406 -5.21 -9.75 19.49
CA LEU A 406 -4.77 -9.49 20.87
C LEU A 406 -3.30 -9.02 20.96
N GLY A 407 -2.57 -8.93 19.84
CA GLY A 407 -1.25 -8.34 19.71
C GLY A 407 -0.10 -9.20 20.26
N HIS A 408 -0.37 -10.49 20.50
CA HIS A 408 0.66 -11.50 20.71
C HIS A 408 1.44 -11.73 19.40
N ALA A 409 2.64 -12.28 19.47
CA ALA A 409 3.38 -12.62 18.27
C ALA A 409 2.71 -13.78 17.51
N ALA A 410 2.87 -13.79 16.18
CA ALA A 410 2.60 -14.98 15.39
C ALA A 410 3.63 -16.07 15.76
N PRO A 411 3.22 -17.35 15.84
CA PRO A 411 4.15 -18.46 16.06
C PRO A 411 5.13 -18.60 14.87
N SER A 412 6.17 -19.42 14.99
CA SER A 412 6.98 -19.79 13.82
C SER A 412 6.20 -20.72 12.90
N LEU A 413 6.32 -20.53 11.58
CA LEU A 413 5.84 -21.48 10.57
C LEU A 413 6.82 -22.66 10.46
N GLU A 414 6.31 -23.83 10.09
CA GLU A 414 7.11 -24.98 9.65
C GLU A 414 7.33 -24.90 8.13
N ASP A 415 8.55 -25.20 7.67
CA ASP A 415 8.96 -25.39 6.26
C ASP A 415 8.15 -24.60 5.21
N VAL A 416 8.27 -23.27 5.25
CA VAL A 416 7.65 -22.35 4.27
C VAL A 416 8.10 -22.75 2.86
N SER A 417 7.18 -23.34 2.09
CA SER A 417 7.48 -23.89 0.77
C SER A 417 7.81 -22.80 -0.26
N GLU A 418 8.61 -23.15 -1.27
CA GLU A 418 8.66 -22.37 -2.51
C GLU A 418 7.23 -22.14 -3.02
N PRO A 419 6.84 -20.89 -3.35
CA PRO A 419 5.55 -20.61 -3.97
C PRO A 419 5.41 -21.37 -5.28
N SER A 420 4.22 -21.87 -5.59
CA SER A 420 3.96 -22.61 -6.84
C SER A 420 4.21 -21.77 -8.10
N ASP A 421 4.36 -22.45 -9.24
CA ASP A 421 4.36 -21.77 -10.53
C ASP A 421 2.95 -21.28 -10.89
N GLU A 422 1.91 -22.01 -10.47
CA GLU A 422 0.52 -21.59 -10.65
C GLU A 422 0.16 -20.31 -9.88
N ILE A 423 0.70 -20.09 -8.67
CA ILE A 423 0.50 -18.80 -7.97
C ILE A 423 1.33 -17.67 -8.57
N ARG A 424 2.54 -17.95 -9.09
CA ARG A 424 3.33 -16.95 -9.82
C ARG A 424 2.56 -16.43 -11.03
N ASP A 425 2.01 -17.34 -11.83
CA ASP A 425 1.29 -16.95 -13.05
C ASP A 425 -0.03 -16.24 -12.71
N THR A 426 -0.70 -16.64 -11.61
CA THR A 426 -1.88 -15.94 -11.06
C THR A 426 -1.54 -14.52 -10.59
N ILE A 427 -0.47 -14.36 -9.80
CA ILE A 427 -0.01 -13.05 -9.30
C ILE A 427 0.41 -12.15 -10.48
N LEU A 428 1.16 -12.66 -11.47
CA LEU A 428 1.56 -11.90 -12.66
C LEU A 428 0.36 -11.43 -13.49
N ASN A 429 -0.67 -12.28 -13.65
CA ASN A 429 -1.93 -11.90 -14.29
C ASN A 429 -2.65 -10.79 -13.52
N CYS A 430 -2.72 -10.89 -12.18
CA CYS A 430 -3.30 -9.86 -11.33
C CYS A 430 -2.53 -8.53 -11.43
N ILE A 431 -1.20 -8.57 -11.35
CA ILE A 431 -0.37 -7.37 -11.46
C ILE A 431 -0.55 -6.73 -12.84
N TYR A 432 -0.54 -7.50 -13.94
CA TYR A 432 -0.77 -6.96 -15.29
C TYR A 432 -2.10 -6.21 -15.41
N ALA A 433 -3.20 -6.80 -14.91
CA ALA A 433 -4.52 -6.16 -14.94
C ALA A 433 -4.59 -4.88 -14.09
N GLN A 434 -3.77 -4.78 -13.03
CA GLN A 434 -3.83 -3.70 -12.02
C GLN A 434 -2.76 -2.61 -12.19
N LYS A 435 -1.67 -2.89 -12.91
CA LYS A 435 -0.56 -1.96 -13.20
C LYS A 435 -1.01 -0.61 -13.81
N PRO A 436 -2.10 -0.50 -14.60
CA PRO A 436 -2.60 0.80 -15.07
C PRO A 436 -3.16 1.73 -13.97
N TYR A 437 -3.44 1.23 -12.76
CA TYR A 437 -4.14 1.96 -11.70
C TYR A 437 -3.30 2.20 -10.43
N TRP A 438 -2.23 1.43 -10.22
CA TRP A 438 -1.41 1.45 -9.00
C TRP A 438 0.07 1.63 -9.32
N ASN A 439 0.69 2.65 -8.74
CA ASN A 439 2.11 2.95 -8.97
C ASN A 439 3.01 1.89 -8.35
N CYS A 440 2.55 1.22 -7.29
CA CYS A 440 3.28 0.15 -6.62
C CYS A 440 3.69 -0.95 -7.59
N TYR A 441 2.94 -1.23 -8.66
CA TYR A 441 3.23 -2.29 -9.63
C TYR A 441 4.11 -1.86 -10.81
N ASN A 442 4.55 -0.60 -10.86
CA ASN A 442 5.40 -0.12 -11.95
C ASN A 442 6.84 -0.66 -11.91
N TYR A 443 7.21 -1.45 -10.89
CA TYR A 443 8.42 -2.27 -10.92
C TYR A 443 8.36 -3.41 -11.95
N GLN A 444 7.19 -3.97 -12.28
CA GLN A 444 7.19 -5.11 -13.20
C GLN A 444 7.73 -4.69 -14.59
N PRO A 445 8.83 -5.33 -15.07
CA PRO A 445 9.42 -4.99 -16.35
C PRO A 445 8.45 -5.32 -17.48
N THR A 446 8.63 -4.71 -18.65
CA THR A 446 7.67 -4.85 -19.75
C THR A 446 8.32 -5.05 -21.11
N TYR A 447 7.68 -5.82 -21.99
CA TYR A 447 8.11 -6.07 -23.37
C TYR A 447 6.96 -5.81 -24.36
N SER A 448 7.26 -5.43 -25.61
CA SER A 448 6.25 -5.35 -26.67
C SER A 448 6.25 -6.59 -27.56
N LEU A 449 5.07 -6.94 -28.07
CA LEU A 449 4.84 -8.01 -29.03
C LEU A 449 5.06 -7.57 -30.48
N SER A 450 4.98 -6.27 -30.77
CA SER A 450 5.06 -5.71 -32.13
C SER A 450 6.43 -5.13 -32.50
N GLY A 451 7.32 -4.92 -31.52
CA GLY A 451 8.67 -4.41 -31.75
C GLY A 451 9.61 -5.42 -32.42
N PRO A 452 10.68 -4.97 -33.10
CA PRO A 452 11.72 -5.87 -33.60
C PRO A 452 12.37 -6.60 -32.42
N PRO A 453 12.73 -7.90 -32.57
CA PRO A 453 13.35 -8.67 -31.48
C PRO A 453 14.69 -8.03 -31.11
N ASN A 454 14.75 -7.46 -29.92
CA ASN A 454 15.98 -6.87 -29.40
C ASN A 454 16.98 -8.01 -29.16
N VAL A 455 18.29 -7.77 -29.36
CA VAL A 455 19.27 -8.88 -29.45
C VAL A 455 19.53 -9.58 -28.09
N SER A 456 18.87 -9.12 -27.02
CA SER A 456 18.79 -9.78 -25.70
C SER A 456 17.57 -10.69 -25.50
N ASP A 457 16.55 -10.66 -26.37
CA ASP A 457 15.29 -11.43 -26.21
C ASP A 457 15.45 -12.92 -26.60
N VAL A 458 16.07 -13.71 -25.72
CA VAL A 458 16.24 -15.16 -25.90
C VAL A 458 15.30 -15.95 -24.98
N THR A 459 13.99 -15.86 -25.29
CA THR A 459 12.92 -16.82 -24.92
C THR A 459 12.77 -17.26 -23.45
N ARG A 460 13.40 -16.57 -22.49
CA ARG A 460 13.29 -16.81 -21.04
C ARG A 460 13.03 -15.49 -20.32
N GLY A 461 11.98 -15.43 -19.50
CA GLY A 461 11.68 -14.26 -18.66
C GLY A 461 10.58 -13.32 -19.17
N ARG A 462 9.77 -13.73 -20.15
CA ARG A 462 8.50 -13.08 -20.53
C ARG A 462 7.32 -13.87 -19.96
N HIS A 463 6.32 -13.19 -19.41
CA HIS A 463 5.06 -13.75 -18.94
C HIS A 463 4.01 -13.67 -20.05
N VAL A 464 3.23 -14.73 -20.25
CA VAL A 464 2.11 -14.74 -21.20
C VAL A 464 0.82 -14.67 -20.41
N VAL A 465 0.16 -13.52 -20.48
CA VAL A 465 -1.16 -13.31 -19.88
C VAL A 465 -2.16 -14.18 -20.62
N SER A 466 -2.99 -14.92 -19.88
CA SER A 466 -4.07 -15.70 -20.46
C SER A 466 -5.32 -15.65 -19.61
N VAL A 467 -6.44 -15.34 -20.26
CA VAL A 467 -7.78 -15.48 -19.68
C VAL A 467 -8.30 -16.86 -20.05
N LYS A 468 -8.83 -17.59 -19.08
CA LYS A 468 -9.52 -18.87 -19.27
C LYS A 468 -10.86 -18.88 -18.57
N TRP A 469 -11.79 -19.63 -19.16
CA TRP A 469 -13.12 -19.87 -18.64
C TRP A 469 -13.59 -21.28 -19.00
N GLU A 470 -13.88 -22.09 -17.98
CA GLU A 470 -14.32 -23.50 -18.12
C GLU A 470 -15.62 -23.80 -17.34
N GLY A 471 -16.16 -22.82 -16.59
CA GLY A 471 -17.38 -22.97 -15.79
C GLY A 471 -18.70 -22.77 -16.56
N ASP A 472 -19.81 -22.97 -15.85
CA ASP A 472 -21.17 -22.70 -16.33
C ASP A 472 -21.88 -21.69 -15.40
N GLU A 473 -22.44 -20.64 -15.99
CA GLU A 473 -23.24 -19.63 -15.27
C GLU A 473 -24.76 -19.91 -15.32
N THR A 474 -25.16 -21.01 -15.96
CA THR A 474 -26.57 -21.40 -16.10
C THR A 474 -27.21 -21.62 -14.73
N ARG A 475 -28.15 -20.74 -14.37
CA ARG A 475 -28.95 -20.88 -13.15
C ARG A 475 -30.04 -21.96 -13.36
N PRO A 476 -30.11 -23.01 -12.52
CA PRO A 476 -31.25 -23.94 -12.53
C PRO A 476 -32.49 -23.30 -11.88
N ASP A 477 -33.68 -23.78 -12.27
CA ASP A 477 -34.96 -23.36 -11.66
C ASP A 477 -35.05 -23.74 -10.17
N THR A 478 -34.40 -24.84 -9.77
CA THR A 478 -34.30 -25.33 -8.39
C THR A 478 -32.91 -25.90 -8.09
N PHE A 479 -32.42 -25.65 -6.89
CA PHE A 479 -31.15 -26.14 -6.37
C PHE A 479 -31.36 -27.35 -5.45
N LEU A 480 -30.33 -28.20 -5.32
CA LEU A 480 -30.34 -29.34 -4.41
C LEU A 480 -30.15 -28.89 -2.96
N THR A 481 -31.02 -29.37 -2.07
CA THR A 481 -31.09 -29.01 -0.64
C THR A 481 -30.43 -30.02 0.30
N ARG A 482 -29.98 -31.16 -0.24
CA ARG A 482 -29.49 -32.35 0.48
C ARG A 482 -28.31 -32.96 -0.28
N ASP A 483 -27.34 -33.53 0.43
CA ASP A 483 -26.17 -34.25 -0.13
C ASP A 483 -25.40 -33.43 -1.22
N CYS A 484 -25.50 -32.09 -1.17
CA CYS A 484 -25.08 -31.18 -2.23
C CYS A 484 -23.68 -30.58 -2.00
N TYR A 485 -22.79 -31.37 -1.39
CA TYR A 485 -21.45 -30.96 -0.94
C TYR A 485 -20.48 -32.16 -0.96
N PRO A 486 -19.16 -31.92 -1.08
CA PRO A 486 -18.17 -32.99 -1.09
C PRO A 486 -18.14 -33.75 0.24
N LEU A 487 -17.92 -35.07 0.17
CA LEU A 487 -17.74 -35.95 1.34
C LEU A 487 -16.34 -36.55 1.31
N GLN A 488 -15.50 -36.19 2.30
CA GLN A 488 -14.22 -36.87 2.52
C GLN A 488 -14.45 -38.29 3.06
N ASP A 489 -13.57 -39.23 2.67
CA ASP A 489 -13.51 -40.57 3.24
C ASP A 489 -12.81 -40.60 4.61
N ASP A 490 -13.03 -41.66 5.38
CA ASP A 490 -12.56 -41.74 6.77
C ASP A 490 -11.03 -41.93 6.89
N LYS A 491 -10.35 -42.44 5.87
CA LYS A 491 -8.88 -42.51 5.85
C LYS A 491 -8.30 -41.11 5.62
N THR A 492 -8.88 -40.34 4.71
CA THR A 492 -8.50 -38.93 4.47
C THR A 492 -8.73 -38.07 5.71
N LYS A 493 -9.89 -38.20 6.37
CA LYS A 493 -10.18 -37.52 7.66
C LYS A 493 -9.17 -37.89 8.75
N ALA A 494 -8.84 -39.18 8.88
CA ALA A 494 -7.87 -39.64 9.89
C ALA A 494 -6.45 -39.09 9.63
N GLU A 495 -6.04 -38.96 8.37
CA GLU A 495 -4.77 -38.35 7.98
C GLU A 495 -4.74 -36.83 8.20
N ILE A 496 -5.84 -36.13 7.89
CA ILE A 496 -6.01 -34.70 8.19
C ILE A 496 -5.92 -34.47 9.71
N ALA A 497 -6.68 -35.21 10.51
CA ALA A 497 -6.63 -35.12 11.97
C ALA A 497 -5.22 -35.42 12.52
N ARG A 498 -4.49 -36.38 11.92
CA ARG A 498 -3.08 -36.66 12.28
C ARG A 498 -2.17 -35.45 12.00
N ARG A 499 -2.34 -34.78 10.85
CA ARG A 499 -1.57 -33.57 10.48
C ARG A 499 -1.91 -32.37 11.36
N LEU A 500 -3.19 -32.09 11.59
CA LEU A 500 -3.64 -30.99 12.46
C LEU A 500 -3.23 -31.20 13.92
N ASN A 501 -3.29 -32.43 14.44
CA ASN A 501 -2.78 -32.73 15.78
C ASN A 501 -1.25 -32.61 15.88
N HIS A 502 -0.50 -32.87 14.81
CA HIS A 502 0.94 -32.58 14.77
C HIS A 502 1.21 -31.07 14.83
N LEU A 503 0.53 -30.27 14.01
CA LEU A 503 0.62 -28.80 14.01
C LEU A 503 0.29 -28.21 15.39
N ARG A 504 -0.73 -28.73 16.08
CA ARG A 504 -1.08 -28.35 17.47
C ARG A 504 0.01 -28.61 18.51
N ILE A 505 0.91 -29.57 18.26
CA ILE A 505 1.99 -29.96 19.19
C ILE A 505 3.26 -29.13 18.95
N VAL A 506 3.55 -28.77 17.69
CA VAL A 506 4.77 -28.05 17.29
C VAL A 506 4.62 -26.52 17.29
N THR A 507 3.38 -26.01 17.16
CA THR A 507 3.12 -24.56 17.22
C THR A 507 3.36 -24.03 18.64
N ASP A 508 4.52 -23.40 18.87
CA ASP A 508 4.82 -22.77 20.15
C ASP A 508 3.94 -21.52 20.37
N LEU A 509 3.09 -21.59 21.40
CA LEU A 509 2.22 -20.50 21.85
C LEU A 509 2.65 -19.92 23.21
N THR A 510 3.83 -20.27 23.70
CA THR A 510 4.42 -19.75 24.94
C THR A 510 4.42 -18.22 24.94
N LEU A 511 4.11 -17.63 26.09
CA LEU A 511 4.20 -16.18 26.29
C LEU A 511 5.45 -15.86 27.12
N PRO A 512 6.19 -14.80 26.79
CA PRO A 512 7.32 -14.34 27.60
C PRO A 512 6.82 -13.72 28.91
N GLN A 513 7.70 -13.69 29.92
CA GLN A 513 7.39 -13.05 31.20
C GLN A 513 7.16 -11.53 31.04
N HIS A 514 7.91 -10.91 30.13
CA HIS A 514 7.79 -9.50 29.76
C HIS A 514 7.71 -9.34 28.23
N PRO A 515 6.79 -8.53 27.67
CA PRO A 515 6.66 -8.40 26.21
C PRO A 515 7.90 -7.83 25.51
N VAL A 516 8.53 -6.81 26.12
CA VAL A 516 9.66 -6.07 25.56
C VAL A 516 10.66 -5.70 26.65
N GLY A 517 11.92 -6.09 26.46
CA GLY A 517 13.06 -5.68 27.27
C GLY A 517 13.68 -4.37 26.80
N TYR A 518 14.28 -3.63 27.73
CA TYR A 518 15.00 -2.38 27.48
C TYR A 518 16.32 -2.37 28.23
N ILE A 519 17.41 -1.99 27.55
CA ILE A 519 18.75 -1.93 28.16
C ILE A 519 19.51 -0.66 27.73
N TYR A 520 20.14 -0.02 28.72
CA TYR A 520 20.83 1.27 28.63
C TYR A 520 21.79 1.42 29.80
N ASP A 521 22.96 2.04 29.59
CA ASP A 521 23.93 2.34 30.65
C ASP A 521 24.56 3.73 30.43
N GLN A 522 24.81 4.46 31.52
CA GLN A 522 25.50 5.74 31.53
C GLN A 522 27.02 5.61 31.34
N ALA A 523 27.62 4.43 31.55
CA ALA A 523 29.03 4.16 31.23
C ALA A 523 29.34 4.41 29.75
N MET A 524 28.38 4.14 28.86
CA MET A 524 28.46 4.44 27.43
C MET A 524 28.50 5.94 27.09
N LEU A 525 28.25 6.83 28.06
CA LEU A 525 28.41 8.29 27.90
C LEU A 525 29.88 8.75 28.07
N LYS A 526 30.78 7.88 28.55
CA LYS A 526 32.20 8.22 28.78
C LYS A 526 32.95 8.45 27.46
N HIS A 527 32.74 7.60 26.46
CA HIS A 527 33.30 7.74 25.11
C HIS A 527 32.80 9.02 24.43
N LYS A 528 33.69 9.99 24.17
CA LYS A 528 33.34 11.27 23.53
C LYS A 528 34.54 11.93 22.86
N ASN A 529 34.30 12.66 21.77
CA ASN A 529 35.35 13.40 21.06
C ASN A 529 35.66 14.73 21.77
N VAL A 530 36.62 14.69 22.71
CA VAL A 530 37.04 15.87 23.49
C VAL A 530 37.82 16.89 22.64
N CYS A 531 38.35 16.48 21.49
CA CYS A 531 39.13 17.36 20.62
C CYS A 531 38.28 18.15 19.63
N GLU A 532 37.01 17.78 19.45
CA GLU A 532 36.11 18.30 18.41
C GLU A 532 34.69 18.48 18.97
N PRO A 533 34.43 19.60 19.68
CA PRO A 533 33.12 19.87 20.25
C PRO A 533 32.06 20.03 19.14
N GLY A 534 31.01 19.22 19.21
CA GLY A 534 29.96 19.16 18.17
C GLY A 534 30.11 18.02 17.17
N HIS A 535 31.05 17.09 17.37
CA HIS A 535 31.11 15.83 16.63
C HIS A 535 29.76 15.08 16.66
N VAL A 536 29.34 14.54 15.52
CA VAL A 536 28.00 13.98 15.28
C VAL A 536 27.68 12.75 16.13
N GLU A 537 28.60 11.80 16.21
CA GLU A 537 28.52 10.70 17.16
C GLU A 537 28.91 11.24 18.56
N CYS A 538 27.93 11.29 19.47
CA CYS A 538 28.04 11.97 20.76
C CYS A 538 27.18 11.31 21.86
N PRO A 539 27.53 11.46 23.17
CA PRO A 539 26.78 10.90 24.30
C PRO A 539 25.29 11.27 24.34
N GLU A 540 24.96 12.47 23.86
CA GLU A 540 23.61 13.03 23.81
C GLU A 540 22.63 12.14 23.00
N ARG A 541 23.13 11.30 22.09
CA ARG A 541 22.33 10.37 21.27
C ARG A 541 21.51 9.41 22.13
N ILE A 542 22.20 8.55 22.89
CA ILE A 542 21.53 7.57 23.77
C ILE A 542 20.79 8.25 24.92
N LEU A 543 21.29 9.38 25.41
CA LEU A 543 20.64 10.15 26.46
C LEU A 543 19.27 10.64 25.99
N ARG A 544 19.17 11.29 24.83
CA ARG A 544 17.88 11.83 24.35
C ARG A 544 16.90 10.73 23.93
N ILE A 545 17.37 9.57 23.48
CA ILE A 545 16.51 8.39 23.28
C ILE A 545 15.92 7.93 24.62
N HIS A 546 16.75 7.72 25.64
CA HIS A 546 16.30 7.33 26.99
C HIS A 546 15.34 8.36 27.61
N GLU A 547 15.67 9.66 27.48
CA GLU A 547 14.76 10.73 27.89
C GLU A 547 13.44 10.71 27.12
N ARG A 548 13.43 10.46 25.80
CA ARG A 548 12.19 10.38 25.03
C ARG A 548 11.31 9.22 25.50
N HIS A 549 11.91 8.07 25.79
CA HIS A 549 11.20 6.90 26.32
C HIS A 549 10.55 7.20 27.67
N ARG A 550 11.26 7.90 28.57
CA ARG A 550 10.69 8.43 29.82
C ARG A 550 9.58 9.45 29.56
N ASP A 551 9.84 10.43 28.69
CA ASP A 551 8.90 11.50 28.35
C ASP A 551 7.61 10.97 27.67
N PHE A 552 7.64 9.76 27.09
CA PHE A 552 6.50 9.04 26.49
C PHE A 552 5.87 7.98 27.42
N GLY A 553 6.40 7.76 28.63
CA GLY A 553 5.91 6.71 29.55
C GLY A 553 6.19 5.28 29.06
N LEU A 554 7.21 5.09 28.22
CA LEU A 554 7.64 3.76 27.76
C LEU A 554 8.48 3.04 28.81
N LEU A 555 9.35 3.74 29.55
CA LEU A 555 10.20 3.10 30.57
C LEU A 555 9.39 2.41 31.70
N ASP A 556 8.16 2.89 31.96
CA ASP A 556 7.23 2.30 32.93
C ASP A 556 6.51 1.04 32.38
N ARG A 557 6.66 0.75 31.08
CA ARG A 557 6.02 -0.36 30.34
C ARG A 557 7.01 -1.39 29.82
N LEU A 558 8.31 -1.13 29.95
CA LEU A 558 9.41 -1.96 29.46
C LEU A 558 10.10 -2.66 30.63
N HIS A 559 10.55 -3.89 30.42
CA HIS A 559 11.37 -4.59 31.41
C HIS A 559 12.81 -4.09 31.33
N GLN A 560 13.25 -3.34 32.35
CA GLN A 560 14.57 -2.69 32.36
C GLN A 560 15.63 -3.68 32.84
N LEU A 561 16.41 -4.22 31.89
CA LEU A 561 17.46 -5.20 32.15
C LEU A 561 18.71 -4.55 32.74
N ALA A 562 19.42 -5.30 33.59
CA ALA A 562 20.70 -4.88 34.14
C ALA A 562 21.79 -4.90 33.04
N PRO A 563 22.50 -3.79 32.77
CA PRO A 563 23.61 -3.77 31.84
C PRO A 563 24.81 -4.56 32.37
N ARG A 564 25.62 -5.10 31.44
CA ARG A 564 26.88 -5.78 31.74
C ARG A 564 27.95 -5.43 30.72
N THR A 565 29.21 -5.58 31.11
CA THR A 565 30.36 -5.56 30.20
C THR A 565 30.51 -6.94 29.54
N ALA A 566 30.85 -6.98 28.25
CA ALA A 566 31.26 -8.19 27.58
C ALA A 566 32.66 -8.65 28.04
N THR A 567 32.90 -9.95 28.09
CA THR A 567 34.23 -10.51 28.36
C THR A 567 35.13 -10.42 27.13
N ASP A 568 36.45 -10.56 27.33
CA ASP A 568 37.39 -10.73 26.23
C ASP A 568 36.98 -11.90 25.32
N GLU A 569 36.55 -13.01 25.90
CA GLU A 569 36.14 -14.24 25.19
C GLU A 569 34.91 -14.00 24.30
N GLU A 570 33.91 -13.27 24.81
CA GLU A 570 32.71 -12.87 24.05
C GLU A 570 33.06 -11.96 22.87
N ILE A 571 33.95 -10.99 23.07
CA ILE A 571 34.45 -10.08 22.03
C ILE A 571 35.24 -10.85 20.95
N LEU A 572 36.09 -11.79 21.37
CA LEU A 572 36.90 -12.64 20.49
C LEU A 572 36.08 -13.64 19.66
N THR A 573 34.77 -13.76 19.88
CA THR A 573 33.91 -14.56 18.99
C THR A 573 33.76 -13.97 17.59
N VAL A 574 33.94 -12.65 17.44
CA VAL A 574 33.86 -11.93 16.16
C VAL A 574 35.09 -11.07 15.86
N HIS A 575 35.83 -10.62 16.89
CA HIS A 575 37.06 -9.82 16.74
C HIS A 575 38.33 -10.65 16.91
N THR A 576 39.42 -10.21 16.28
CA THR A 576 40.76 -10.80 16.47
C THR A 576 41.44 -10.29 17.74
N GLU A 577 42.27 -11.13 18.36
CA GLU A 577 43.10 -10.75 19.52
C GLU A 577 43.96 -9.50 19.25
N LYS A 578 44.45 -9.34 18.01
CA LYS A 578 45.22 -8.17 17.59
C LYS A 578 44.41 -6.87 17.73
N HIS A 579 43.14 -6.86 17.33
CA HIS A 579 42.27 -5.68 17.42
C HIS A 579 41.90 -5.38 18.88
N LEU A 580 41.49 -6.40 19.64
CA LEU A 580 41.17 -6.25 21.06
C LEU A 580 42.38 -5.74 21.87
N ASN A 581 43.57 -6.27 21.62
CA ASN A 581 44.80 -5.78 22.27
C ASN A 581 45.17 -4.36 21.80
N ARG A 582 44.93 -3.98 20.55
CA ARG A 582 45.09 -2.58 20.09
C ARG A 582 44.13 -1.63 20.82
N LEU A 583 42.87 -2.01 21.03
CA LEU A 583 41.93 -1.20 21.82
C LEU A 583 42.37 -1.10 23.30
N LYS A 584 43.00 -2.14 23.87
CA LYS A 584 43.59 -2.11 25.23
C LYS A 584 44.82 -1.21 25.32
N GLU A 585 45.69 -1.17 24.30
CA GLU A 585 46.78 -0.17 24.23
C GLU A 585 46.22 1.26 24.23
N LEU A 586 45.19 1.50 23.40
CA LEU A 586 44.56 2.81 23.25
C LEU A 586 43.86 3.28 24.55
N SER A 587 43.20 2.40 25.31
CA SER A 587 42.57 2.79 26.57
C SER A 587 43.58 3.31 27.63
N THR A 588 44.81 2.79 27.62
CA THR A 588 45.90 3.29 28.49
C THR A 588 46.61 4.54 27.95
N THR A 589 46.33 4.94 26.70
CA THR A 589 47.05 6.00 26.01
C THR A 589 46.50 7.40 26.33
N LYS A 590 47.40 8.35 26.59
CA LYS A 590 47.04 9.75 26.91
C LYS A 590 46.31 10.41 25.74
N LEU A 591 45.20 11.10 26.03
CA LEU A 591 44.28 11.74 25.06
C LEU A 591 44.97 12.53 23.92
N ARG A 592 46.07 13.24 24.19
CA ARG A 592 46.84 13.99 23.18
C ARG A 592 47.45 13.09 22.09
N ASN A 593 47.77 11.85 22.42
CA ASN A 593 48.32 10.87 21.48
C ASN A 593 47.20 10.11 20.76
N LEU A 594 46.07 9.84 21.44
CA LEU A 594 44.87 9.25 20.83
C LEU A 594 44.36 10.06 19.63
N ASN A 595 44.32 11.40 19.75
CA ASN A 595 43.90 12.26 18.63
C ASN A 595 44.91 12.34 17.47
N LYS A 596 46.09 11.70 17.59
CA LYS A 596 46.98 11.42 16.44
C LYS A 596 46.76 10.02 15.89
N GLN A 597 46.69 9.02 16.77
CA GLN A 597 46.49 7.63 16.37
C GLN A 597 45.14 7.38 15.69
N LYS A 598 44.16 8.28 15.85
CA LYS A 598 42.94 8.26 15.03
C LYS A 598 43.20 8.45 13.53
N GLU A 599 44.29 9.11 13.14
CA GLU A 599 44.70 9.31 11.74
C GLU A 599 45.18 8.01 11.07
N GLU A 600 45.32 6.91 11.84
CA GLU A 600 45.59 5.55 11.34
C GLU A 600 44.32 4.81 10.86
N PHE A 601 43.12 5.37 11.09
CA PHE A 601 41.82 4.71 10.86
C PHE A 601 40.83 5.63 10.13
N ASP A 602 39.90 5.06 9.37
CA ASP A 602 38.86 5.85 8.69
C ASP A 602 37.73 6.25 9.66
N SER A 603 37.55 7.56 9.84
CA SER A 603 36.40 8.15 10.53
C SER A 603 36.18 7.64 11.96
N VAL A 604 37.25 7.36 12.70
CA VAL A 604 37.21 6.95 14.13
C VAL A 604 37.67 8.09 15.04
N TYR A 605 37.21 8.12 16.28
CA TYR A 605 37.83 8.88 17.37
C TYR A 605 37.99 8.02 18.63
N PHE A 606 38.97 8.34 19.47
CA PHE A 606 39.28 7.56 20.67
C PHE A 606 39.26 8.42 21.95
N HIS A 607 38.75 7.83 23.03
CA HIS A 607 38.82 8.30 24.41
C HIS A 607 39.44 7.16 25.25
N PRO A 608 40.09 7.42 26.41
CA PRO A 608 40.56 6.33 27.28
C PRO A 608 39.47 5.31 27.63
N ASP A 609 38.25 5.78 27.89
CA ASP A 609 37.08 4.95 28.19
C ASP A 609 36.38 4.36 26.94
N SER A 610 36.96 4.48 25.74
CA SER A 610 36.38 3.95 24.49
C SER A 610 36.12 2.45 24.56
N LEU A 611 37.10 1.67 25.01
CA LEU A 611 36.97 0.22 25.11
C LEU A 611 35.96 -0.18 26.20
N GLU A 612 35.91 0.54 27.33
CA GLU A 612 34.89 0.28 28.37
C GLU A 612 33.48 0.51 27.80
N SER A 613 33.26 1.64 27.12
CA SER A 613 31.96 1.97 26.52
C SER A 613 31.55 0.94 25.46
N ALA A 614 32.47 0.53 24.58
CA ALA A 614 32.21 -0.47 23.55
C ALA A 614 31.95 -1.87 24.13
N ALA A 615 32.69 -2.29 25.17
CA ALA A 615 32.47 -3.58 25.82
C ALA A 615 31.15 -3.61 26.60
N VAL A 616 30.69 -2.49 27.17
CA VAL A 616 29.33 -2.36 27.74
C VAL A 616 28.26 -2.40 26.65
N ALA A 617 28.46 -1.74 25.51
CA ALA A 617 27.55 -1.80 24.36
C ALA A 617 27.34 -3.25 23.86
N VAL A 618 28.44 -4.00 23.66
CA VAL A 618 28.38 -5.42 23.31
C VAL A 618 27.67 -6.22 24.41
N GLY A 619 28.07 -6.06 25.68
CA GLY A 619 27.51 -6.83 26.79
C GLY A 619 26.01 -6.59 27.02
N CYS A 620 25.51 -5.39 26.71
CA CYS A 620 24.07 -5.09 26.71
C CYS A 620 23.32 -5.87 25.62
N VAL A 621 23.86 -5.96 24.40
CA VAL A 621 23.24 -6.76 23.32
C VAL A 621 23.25 -8.24 23.66
N LEU A 622 24.35 -8.76 24.21
CA LEU A 622 24.44 -10.15 24.67
C LEU A 622 23.42 -10.47 25.77
N GLN A 623 23.27 -9.57 26.76
CA GLN A 623 22.27 -9.71 27.81
C GLN A 623 20.83 -9.67 27.29
N MET A 624 20.55 -8.88 26.24
CA MET A 624 19.24 -8.87 25.59
C MET A 624 18.96 -10.18 24.83
N VAL A 625 19.96 -10.72 24.12
CA VAL A 625 19.87 -12.04 23.48
C VAL A 625 19.62 -13.14 24.53
N ASP A 626 20.32 -13.10 25.67
CA ASP A 626 20.12 -14.02 26.78
C ASP A 626 18.70 -13.94 27.39
N SER A 627 18.15 -12.73 27.53
CA SER A 627 16.80 -12.48 28.06
C SER A 627 15.69 -12.91 27.09
N VAL A 628 15.87 -12.65 25.79
CA VAL A 628 14.90 -13.03 24.75
C VAL A 628 14.89 -14.54 24.51
N LEU A 629 16.06 -15.19 24.46
CA LEU A 629 16.17 -16.65 24.24
C LEU A 629 15.91 -17.49 25.51
N SER A 630 15.55 -16.86 26.63
CA SER A 630 15.08 -17.53 27.86
C SER A 630 13.60 -17.26 28.18
N ASN A 631 12.86 -16.58 27.27
CA ASN A 631 11.49 -16.12 27.47
C ASN A 631 11.30 -15.24 28.74
N GLU A 632 12.37 -14.58 29.23
CA GLU A 632 12.22 -13.44 30.14
C GLU A 632 11.63 -12.26 29.36
N CYS A 633 12.18 -11.94 28.19
CA CYS A 633 11.63 -10.97 27.25
C CYS A 633 11.10 -11.66 25.98
N GLY A 634 10.09 -11.08 25.32
CA GLY A 634 9.65 -11.50 23.98
C GLY A 634 10.44 -10.85 22.86
N SER A 635 10.86 -9.61 23.07
CA SER A 635 11.60 -8.75 22.13
C SER A 635 12.44 -7.74 22.92
N GLY A 636 13.32 -6.98 22.26
CA GLY A 636 14.31 -6.16 22.96
C GLY A 636 14.72 -4.85 22.29
N VAL A 637 15.09 -3.86 23.12
CA VAL A 637 15.63 -2.56 22.67
C VAL A 637 16.93 -2.24 23.41
N CYS A 638 18.02 -2.16 22.64
CA CYS A 638 19.37 -1.87 23.11
C CYS A 638 19.76 -0.43 22.73
N VAL A 639 19.66 0.50 23.68
CA VAL A 639 20.02 1.91 23.47
C VAL A 639 21.51 2.09 23.82
N VAL A 640 22.36 1.61 22.92
CA VAL A 640 23.81 1.44 23.11
C VAL A 640 24.65 2.43 22.28
N ARG A 641 25.90 2.68 22.70
CA ARG A 641 26.95 3.34 21.89
C ARG A 641 28.36 3.08 22.47
N PRO A 642 29.47 3.21 21.72
CA PRO A 642 29.57 3.50 20.29
C PRO A 642 28.86 2.45 19.41
N PRO A 643 28.56 2.79 18.14
CA PRO A 643 28.06 1.82 17.16
C PRO A 643 29.08 0.70 16.89
N GLY A 644 28.64 -0.31 16.14
CA GLY A 644 29.38 -1.53 15.85
C GLY A 644 29.46 -1.94 14.38
N HIS A 645 28.47 -1.62 13.54
CA HIS A 645 28.30 -2.28 12.23
C HIS A 645 29.44 -2.05 11.20
N HIS A 646 30.21 -0.96 11.29
CA HIS A 646 31.40 -0.72 10.47
C HIS A 646 32.69 -1.39 10.99
N ALA A 647 32.72 -1.87 12.24
CA ALA A 647 33.90 -2.54 12.80
C ALA A 647 34.01 -3.97 12.25
N ASP A 648 35.11 -4.24 11.53
CA ASP A 648 35.40 -5.57 10.99
C ASP A 648 36.15 -6.44 12.03
N ARG A 649 36.66 -7.60 11.60
CA ARG A 649 37.35 -8.57 12.47
C ARG A 649 38.69 -8.06 13.03
N TRP A 650 39.30 -7.01 12.48
CA TRP A 650 40.68 -6.59 12.76
C TRP A 650 40.91 -5.08 12.88
N SER A 651 39.90 -4.23 12.60
CA SER A 651 39.99 -2.77 12.62
C SER A 651 38.68 -2.09 13.06
N PRO A 652 38.74 -0.97 13.80
CA PRO A 652 37.62 -0.04 13.89
C PRO A 652 37.50 0.78 12.59
N SER A 653 36.30 1.31 12.32
CA SER A 653 35.99 2.21 11.19
C SER A 653 34.66 2.92 11.48
N GLY A 654 34.41 4.11 10.91
CA GLY A 654 33.07 4.74 10.90
C GLY A 654 32.44 4.88 12.29
N PHE A 655 33.18 5.48 13.24
CA PHE A 655 32.90 5.55 14.68
C PHE A 655 32.79 4.20 15.43
N CYS A 656 32.71 3.07 14.73
CA CYS A 656 32.50 1.76 15.30
C CYS A 656 33.80 1.16 15.86
N LEU A 657 33.72 0.60 17.07
CA LEU A 657 34.89 0.01 17.76
C LEU A 657 34.80 -1.51 17.90
N LEU A 658 33.60 -2.02 18.23
CA LEU A 658 33.31 -3.45 18.38
C LEU A 658 31.90 -3.72 17.83
N ASN A 659 31.78 -4.64 16.88
CA ASN A 659 30.51 -5.01 16.28
C ASN A 659 29.58 -5.76 17.27
N ALA A 660 28.66 -5.02 17.89
CA ALA A 660 27.75 -5.55 18.91
C ALA A 660 26.62 -6.42 18.31
N ALA A 661 26.08 -6.05 17.15
CA ALA A 661 25.04 -6.83 16.47
C ALA A 661 25.57 -8.21 16.02
N ALA A 662 26.74 -8.26 15.39
CA ALA A 662 27.38 -9.52 14.99
C ALA A 662 27.83 -10.36 16.19
N ALA A 663 28.27 -9.75 17.29
CA ALA A 663 28.53 -10.46 18.55
C ALA A 663 27.25 -11.09 19.12
N GLY A 664 26.12 -10.38 19.07
CA GLY A 664 24.79 -10.90 19.44
C GLY A 664 24.38 -12.13 18.63
N ALA A 665 24.50 -12.07 17.30
CA ALA A 665 24.21 -13.21 16.42
C ALA A 665 25.16 -14.40 16.67
N SER A 666 26.46 -14.13 16.81
CA SER A 666 27.49 -15.12 17.19
C SER A 666 27.14 -15.85 18.50
N HIS A 667 26.71 -15.11 19.52
CA HIS A 667 26.31 -15.63 20.83
C HIS A 667 25.03 -16.48 20.75
N ALA A 668 24.02 -16.02 20.01
CA ALA A 668 22.80 -16.77 19.77
C ALA A 668 23.08 -18.14 19.11
N LEU A 669 23.99 -18.19 18.13
CA LEU A 669 24.41 -19.44 17.50
C LEU A 669 25.30 -20.33 18.38
N ARG A 670 26.28 -19.74 19.09
CA ARG A 670 27.35 -20.50 19.77
C ARG A 670 27.07 -20.84 21.23
N ALA A 671 26.43 -19.94 21.97
CA ALA A 671 26.13 -20.12 23.39
C ALA A 671 24.67 -20.52 23.65
N ARG A 672 23.75 -20.16 22.73
CA ARG A 672 22.32 -20.52 22.82
C ARG A 672 21.87 -21.58 21.81
N GLY A 673 22.71 -21.93 20.83
CA GLY A 673 22.52 -23.10 19.98
C GLY A 673 21.50 -22.95 18.85
N LEU A 674 21.11 -21.72 18.49
CA LEU A 674 20.26 -21.48 17.32
C LEU A 674 20.95 -21.95 16.02
N ALA A 675 20.15 -22.26 15.01
CA ALA A 675 20.60 -22.61 13.66
C ALA A 675 20.53 -21.44 12.69
N ARG A 676 19.62 -20.46 12.87
CA ARG A 676 19.35 -19.36 11.93
C ARG A 676 19.08 -18.02 12.63
N VAL A 677 19.87 -17.00 12.33
CA VAL A 677 19.70 -15.62 12.81
C VAL A 677 19.62 -14.67 11.61
N LEU A 678 18.65 -13.76 11.60
CA LEU A 678 18.61 -12.64 10.65
C LEU A 678 19.29 -11.42 11.29
N LEU A 679 20.34 -10.91 10.66
CA LEU A 679 20.87 -9.56 10.88
C LEU A 679 20.34 -8.65 9.77
N LEU A 680 19.43 -7.74 10.12
CA LEU A 680 18.93 -6.72 9.21
C LEU A 680 19.52 -5.36 9.57
N ASP A 681 20.20 -4.71 8.62
CA ASP A 681 20.73 -3.37 8.74
C ASP A 681 19.86 -2.38 7.94
N TRP A 682 19.40 -1.33 8.60
CA TRP A 682 18.66 -0.23 7.96
C TRP A 682 19.34 1.14 8.17
N ASP A 683 20.56 1.14 8.71
CA ASP A 683 21.43 2.31 8.73
C ASP A 683 21.69 2.81 7.29
N VAL A 684 21.83 4.11 7.10
CA VAL A 684 22.03 4.67 5.75
C VAL A 684 23.40 4.32 5.18
N HIS A 685 24.34 3.82 5.98
CA HIS A 685 25.66 3.35 5.55
C HIS A 685 25.71 1.83 5.53
N HIS A 686 26.44 1.26 4.58
CA HIS A 686 26.64 -0.18 4.52
C HIS A 686 27.45 -0.68 5.72
N GLY A 687 26.88 -1.61 6.51
CA GLY A 687 27.54 -2.30 7.62
C GLY A 687 28.65 -3.26 7.17
N ASN A 688 29.69 -2.74 6.52
CA ASN A 688 30.81 -3.49 5.95
C ASN A 688 31.51 -4.40 6.96
N GLY A 689 31.57 -3.98 8.24
CA GLY A 689 32.15 -4.77 9.31
C GLY A 689 31.30 -5.99 9.63
N THR A 690 29.98 -5.82 9.72
CA THR A 690 29.01 -6.90 9.88
C THR A 690 29.12 -7.89 8.72
N GLN A 691 29.07 -7.39 7.48
CA GLN A 691 29.24 -8.21 6.27
C GLN A 691 30.54 -9.03 6.31
N ALA A 692 31.69 -8.41 6.57
CA ALA A 692 32.98 -9.10 6.65
C ALA A 692 33.10 -10.10 7.83
N ILE A 693 32.29 -9.93 8.88
CA ILE A 693 32.16 -10.91 9.96
C ILE A 693 31.31 -12.11 9.51
N THR A 694 30.22 -11.91 8.77
CA THR A 694 29.22 -12.95 8.48
C THR A 694 29.35 -13.64 7.11
N TYR A 695 30.14 -13.09 6.18
CA TYR A 695 30.20 -13.42 4.73
C TYR A 695 30.27 -14.90 4.32
N HIS A 696 30.64 -15.80 5.24
CA HIS A 696 30.85 -17.24 4.98
C HIS A 696 29.92 -18.17 5.79
N ASP A 697 28.93 -17.67 6.54
CA ASP A 697 28.14 -18.47 7.49
C ASP A 697 26.64 -18.36 7.24
N ASN A 698 26.05 -19.34 6.55
CA ASN A 698 24.61 -19.41 6.25
C ASN A 698 23.67 -19.46 7.48
N ARG A 699 24.22 -19.65 8.68
CA ARG A 699 23.47 -19.54 9.94
C ARG A 699 23.21 -18.10 10.35
N ILE A 700 23.79 -17.14 9.61
CA ILE A 700 23.47 -15.71 9.69
C ILE A 700 23.10 -15.23 8.29
N LEU A 701 21.82 -14.93 8.07
CA LEU A 701 21.41 -14.12 6.93
C LEU A 701 21.68 -12.66 7.26
N TYR A 702 22.58 -12.00 6.51
CA TYR A 702 22.77 -10.55 6.59
C TYR A 702 22.01 -9.87 5.46
N MET A 703 21.24 -8.84 5.78
CA MET A 703 20.52 -8.00 4.82
C MET A 703 20.77 -6.53 5.16
N SER A 704 21.02 -5.66 4.17
CA SER A 704 21.34 -4.25 4.41
C SER A 704 20.65 -3.32 3.41
N ILE A 705 19.81 -2.40 3.90
CA ILE A 705 19.29 -1.27 3.12
C ILE A 705 20.13 -0.04 3.43
N HIS A 706 20.93 0.44 2.48
CA HIS A 706 21.84 1.56 2.68
C HIS A 706 21.95 2.43 1.43
N ARG A 707 22.54 3.62 1.55
CA ARG A 707 22.92 4.44 0.41
C ARG A 707 24.32 4.05 -0.09
N TYR A 708 24.45 3.94 -1.40
CA TYR A 708 25.66 3.47 -2.08
C TYR A 708 26.21 4.54 -3.04
N ASP A 709 25.33 5.27 -3.74
CA ASP A 709 25.69 6.23 -4.80
C ASP A 709 26.77 5.67 -5.75
N HIS A 710 26.57 4.45 -6.28
CA HIS A 710 27.54 3.70 -7.10
C HIS A 710 28.95 3.55 -6.48
N GLY A 711 29.00 3.30 -5.17
CA GLY A 711 30.25 3.17 -4.39
C GLY A 711 30.89 4.50 -3.99
N SER A 712 30.23 5.64 -4.22
CA SER A 712 30.74 6.95 -3.81
C SER A 712 30.27 7.41 -2.42
N PHE A 713 29.29 6.74 -1.81
CA PHE A 713 28.93 6.97 -0.40
C PHE A 713 29.81 6.12 0.56
N PHE A 714 29.90 6.54 1.83
CA PHE A 714 30.69 5.84 2.85
C PHE A 714 30.08 4.44 3.11
N PRO A 715 30.88 3.35 3.20
CA PRO A 715 32.33 3.29 3.39
C PRO A 715 33.18 3.18 2.10
N HIS A 716 32.66 3.64 0.95
CA HIS A 716 33.38 3.72 -0.33
C HIS A 716 33.87 2.38 -0.91
N SER A 717 33.37 1.24 -0.42
CA SER A 717 33.65 -0.08 -1.01
C SER A 717 32.58 -0.50 -2.02
N LYS A 718 33.01 -1.26 -3.03
CA LYS A 718 32.13 -1.99 -3.94
C LYS A 718 31.49 -3.23 -3.30
N ASP A 719 31.96 -3.65 -2.13
CA ASP A 719 31.37 -4.77 -1.40
C ASP A 719 29.97 -4.44 -0.83
N ALA A 720 29.57 -3.16 -0.87
CA ALA A 720 28.21 -2.70 -0.59
C ALA A 720 27.23 -2.95 -1.75
N ASP A 721 27.71 -3.32 -2.95
CA ASP A 721 26.84 -3.52 -4.11
C ASP A 721 25.95 -4.76 -3.97
N HIS A 722 24.87 -4.81 -4.76
CA HIS A 722 23.92 -5.93 -4.80
C HIS A 722 24.59 -7.25 -5.25
N THR A 723 25.76 -7.17 -5.89
CA THR A 723 26.53 -8.31 -6.37
C THR A 723 27.34 -9.04 -5.29
N ALA A 724 27.49 -8.46 -4.09
CA ALA A 724 28.22 -9.06 -2.98
C ALA A 724 27.36 -10.06 -2.19
N VAL A 725 27.15 -11.25 -2.77
CA VAL A 725 26.18 -12.26 -2.30
C VAL A 725 26.66 -13.15 -1.14
N GLY A 726 27.89 -12.98 -0.63
CA GLY A 726 28.54 -13.93 0.27
C GLY A 726 29.48 -14.89 -0.46
N GLU A 727 30.23 -15.70 0.28
CA GLU A 727 31.19 -16.66 -0.30
C GLU A 727 31.20 -18.02 0.41
N GLY A 728 31.29 -19.09 -0.39
CA GLY A 728 31.44 -20.46 0.10
C GLY A 728 30.14 -20.96 0.73
N LYS A 729 30.10 -21.15 2.04
CA LYS A 729 28.84 -21.49 2.73
C LYS A 729 27.90 -20.29 2.89
N GLY A 730 28.41 -19.06 2.86
CA GLY A 730 27.61 -17.84 2.99
C GLY A 730 27.03 -17.33 1.67
N GLU A 731 27.31 -18.00 0.54
CA GLU A 731 26.80 -17.57 -0.77
C GLU A 731 25.26 -17.62 -0.83
N GLY A 732 24.66 -16.48 -1.17
CA GLY A 732 23.22 -16.23 -1.13
C GLY A 732 22.72 -15.62 0.19
N PHE A 733 23.48 -15.72 1.28
CA PHE A 733 23.10 -15.29 2.64
C PHE A 733 23.60 -13.87 3.02
N ASN A 734 24.12 -13.12 2.05
CA ASN A 734 24.42 -11.70 2.18
C ASN A 734 23.63 -10.91 1.12
N VAL A 735 22.73 -10.01 1.53
CA VAL A 735 21.80 -9.30 0.63
C VAL A 735 21.94 -7.79 0.82
N ASN A 736 22.58 -7.12 -0.13
CA ASN A 736 22.69 -5.66 -0.15
C ASN A 736 21.59 -5.02 -1.00
N ILE A 737 21.00 -3.92 -0.53
CA ILE A 737 20.00 -3.12 -1.24
C ILE A 737 20.57 -1.69 -1.39
N PRO A 738 21.41 -1.45 -2.42
CA PRO A 738 22.26 -0.26 -2.51
C PRO A 738 21.59 0.95 -3.18
N TRP A 739 21.04 1.89 -2.41
CA TRP A 739 20.39 3.08 -2.97
C TRP A 739 21.38 3.99 -3.71
N ASN A 740 21.14 4.19 -5.01
CA ASN A 740 22.00 4.98 -5.89
C ASN A 740 21.60 6.46 -6.05
N LYS A 741 20.68 6.97 -5.23
CA LYS A 741 20.19 8.36 -5.27
C LYS A 741 19.89 8.85 -3.85
N ARG A 742 20.17 10.12 -3.56
CA ARG A 742 19.74 10.79 -2.32
C ARG A 742 18.22 10.95 -2.28
N GLY A 743 17.67 11.04 -1.08
CA GLY A 743 16.27 11.45 -0.86
C GLY A 743 15.25 10.32 -0.87
N MET A 744 15.67 9.05 -0.93
CA MET A 744 14.82 7.89 -0.67
C MET A 744 14.09 8.04 0.67
N GLY A 745 12.82 7.65 0.75
CA GLY A 745 12.00 7.72 1.95
C GLY A 745 11.19 6.44 2.14
N ASP A 746 10.01 6.61 2.74
CA ASP A 746 9.20 5.49 3.19
C ASP A 746 8.72 4.58 2.05
N ALA A 747 8.46 5.13 0.86
CA ALA A 747 8.00 4.36 -0.30
C ALA A 747 9.07 3.35 -0.72
N GLU A 748 10.31 3.80 -0.92
CA GLU A 748 11.43 2.95 -1.32
C GLU A 748 11.77 1.89 -0.27
N TYR A 749 11.75 2.26 1.02
CA TYR A 749 12.01 1.33 2.11
C TYR A 749 10.88 0.28 2.26
N LEU A 750 9.61 0.64 2.06
CA LEU A 750 8.50 -0.33 2.08
C LEU A 750 8.44 -1.19 0.80
N SER A 751 8.89 -0.68 -0.35
CA SER A 751 9.13 -1.50 -1.55
C SER A 751 10.25 -2.50 -1.32
N ALA A 752 11.39 -2.11 -0.72
CA ALA A 752 12.46 -3.04 -0.34
C ALA A 752 11.96 -4.12 0.66
N PHE A 753 11.13 -3.73 1.62
CA PHE A 753 10.53 -4.68 2.57
C PHE A 753 9.60 -5.70 1.91
N THR A 754 8.68 -5.25 1.04
CA THR A 754 7.70 -6.15 0.39
C THR A 754 8.31 -6.99 -0.73
N GLN A 755 9.21 -6.43 -1.54
CA GLN A 755 9.74 -7.10 -2.73
C GLN A 755 10.98 -7.96 -2.45
N VAL A 756 11.73 -7.70 -1.37
CA VAL A 756 12.99 -8.42 -1.07
C VAL A 756 13.01 -8.98 0.36
N ILE A 757 12.89 -8.12 1.38
CA ILE A 757 13.25 -8.53 2.75
C ILE A 757 12.27 -9.53 3.35
N LEU A 758 10.96 -9.28 3.24
CA LEU A 758 9.97 -10.22 3.78
C LEU A 758 9.94 -11.55 3.00
N PRO A 759 9.95 -11.57 1.64
CA PRO A 759 10.14 -12.81 0.88
C PRO A 759 11.33 -13.66 1.38
N ILE A 760 12.54 -13.09 1.40
CA ILE A 760 13.75 -13.80 1.82
C ILE A 760 13.68 -14.20 3.31
N ALA A 761 13.20 -13.32 4.19
CA ALA A 761 13.17 -13.60 5.63
C ALA A 761 12.12 -14.66 6.02
N TYR A 762 11.00 -14.76 5.31
CA TYR A 762 10.04 -15.85 5.50
C TYR A 762 10.58 -17.19 4.96
N GLU A 763 11.25 -17.18 3.79
CA GLU A 763 11.90 -18.37 3.22
C GLU A 763 13.09 -18.86 4.10
N TYR A 764 13.82 -17.93 4.72
CA TYR A 764 14.89 -18.25 5.68
C TYR A 764 14.37 -18.69 7.06
N ASN A 765 13.17 -18.26 7.44
CA ASN A 765 12.50 -18.60 8.71
C ASN A 765 13.45 -18.48 9.94
N PRO A 766 13.96 -17.28 10.28
CA PRO A 766 14.94 -17.09 11.34
C PRO A 766 14.36 -17.42 12.73
N GLU A 767 15.22 -17.89 13.63
CA GLU A 767 14.86 -18.17 15.03
C GLU A 767 15.03 -16.95 15.95
N LEU A 768 15.80 -15.95 15.49
CA LEU A 768 16.01 -14.64 16.11
C LEU A 768 16.24 -13.59 15.01
N VAL A 769 15.65 -12.39 15.17
CA VAL A 769 15.95 -11.22 14.36
C VAL A 769 16.71 -10.19 15.21
N ILE A 770 17.88 -9.77 14.75
CA ILE A 770 18.63 -8.64 15.31
C ILE A 770 18.67 -7.55 14.24
N VAL A 771 18.28 -6.33 14.61
CA VAL A 771 18.29 -5.17 13.72
C VAL A 771 19.45 -4.25 14.10
N SER A 772 20.36 -4.02 13.17
CA SER A 772 21.28 -2.87 13.18
C SER A 772 20.45 -1.62 12.91
N ALA A 773 19.99 -1.00 14.00
CA ALA A 773 18.98 0.04 13.99
C ALA A 773 19.61 1.43 13.92
N GLY A 774 20.22 1.74 12.76
CA GLY A 774 20.59 3.10 12.40
C GLY A 774 19.37 4.00 12.18
N PHE A 775 19.53 5.30 12.40
CA PHE A 775 18.44 6.28 12.21
C PHE A 775 18.89 7.53 11.44
N ASP A 776 19.98 7.44 10.68
CA ASP A 776 20.50 8.47 9.76
C ASP A 776 19.88 8.40 8.36
N ALA A 777 19.20 7.30 8.03
CA ALA A 777 18.25 7.28 6.92
C ALA A 777 17.01 8.17 7.20
N CYS A 778 16.85 8.63 8.45
CA CYS A 778 15.69 9.42 8.87
C CYS A 778 15.70 10.85 8.33
N VAL A 779 14.50 11.38 8.08
CA VAL A 779 14.30 12.77 7.69
C VAL A 779 14.99 13.75 8.66
N GLY A 780 15.76 14.67 8.08
CA GLY A 780 16.49 15.70 8.82
C GLY A 780 17.84 15.25 9.40
N ASP A 781 18.32 14.04 9.14
CA ASP A 781 19.69 13.65 9.52
C ASP A 781 20.77 14.40 8.69
N PRO A 782 21.87 14.87 9.30
CA PRO A 782 22.93 15.58 8.59
C PRO A 782 23.79 14.74 7.64
N LEU A 783 23.85 13.40 7.79
CA LEU A 783 24.75 12.56 6.99
C LEU A 783 24.01 11.81 5.86
N GLY A 784 22.95 11.08 6.21
CA GLY A 784 22.31 10.13 5.29
C GLY A 784 21.63 10.75 4.09
N GLY A 785 20.97 11.90 4.27
CA GLY A 785 20.28 12.60 3.17
C GLY A 785 19.10 11.83 2.56
N CYS A 786 18.57 10.84 3.28
CA CYS A 786 17.29 10.18 3.02
C CYS A 786 16.15 10.93 3.75
N LYS A 787 14.93 10.42 3.65
CA LYS A 787 13.69 11.05 4.14
C LYS A 787 12.79 10.09 4.95
N VAL A 788 13.33 8.98 5.44
CA VAL A 788 12.51 7.96 6.14
C VAL A 788 11.89 8.55 7.40
N THR A 789 10.59 8.38 7.59
CA THR A 789 9.86 8.94 8.74
C THR A 789 10.03 8.05 9.99
N PRO A 790 9.96 8.61 11.22
CA PRO A 790 9.87 7.82 12.45
C PRO A 790 8.77 6.76 12.41
N GLU A 791 7.65 7.07 11.78
CA GLU A 791 6.50 6.20 11.57
C GLU A 791 6.86 4.98 10.71
N CYS A 792 7.65 5.17 9.65
CA CYS A 792 8.13 4.09 8.78
C CYS A 792 9.07 3.14 9.52
N PHE A 793 10.00 3.64 10.35
CA PHE A 793 10.80 2.76 11.23
C PHE A 793 9.91 1.97 12.20
N GLY A 794 8.83 2.57 12.69
CA GLY A 794 7.77 1.88 13.44
C GLY A 794 7.12 0.74 12.64
N ARG A 795 6.68 1.00 11.40
CA ARG A 795 6.08 -0.02 10.51
C ARG A 795 7.07 -1.13 10.15
N MET A 796 8.31 -0.80 9.79
CA MET A 796 9.35 -1.79 9.50
C MET A 796 9.55 -2.71 10.72
N THR A 797 9.51 -2.16 11.93
CA THR A 797 9.52 -2.95 13.17
C THR A 797 8.27 -3.84 13.30
N GLN A 798 7.06 -3.35 13.00
CA GLN A 798 5.83 -4.17 13.03
C GLN A 798 5.91 -5.35 12.05
N LEU A 799 6.41 -5.14 10.82
CA LEU A 799 6.54 -6.17 9.80
C LEU A 799 7.47 -7.32 10.26
N LEU A 800 8.57 -7.00 10.95
CA LEU A 800 9.51 -7.99 11.47
C LEU A 800 8.94 -8.82 12.64
N ARG A 801 7.88 -8.36 13.33
CA ARG A 801 7.25 -9.12 14.43
C ARG A 801 6.51 -10.38 13.97
N GLY A 802 6.30 -10.56 12.66
CA GLY A 802 5.82 -11.81 12.07
C GLY A 802 6.90 -12.90 11.95
N LEU A 803 8.17 -12.59 12.21
CA LEU A 803 9.30 -13.53 12.13
C LEU A 803 9.72 -14.00 13.53
N ALA A 804 10.42 -15.14 13.61
CA ALA A 804 11.10 -15.61 14.81
C ALA A 804 10.23 -15.72 16.09
N GLY A 805 8.92 -15.97 15.97
CA GLY A 805 8.01 -15.95 17.13
C GLY A 805 7.89 -14.56 17.78
N GLY A 806 8.17 -13.48 17.04
CA GLY A 806 8.25 -12.12 17.54
C GLY A 806 9.58 -11.73 18.20
N ARG A 807 10.59 -12.62 18.21
CA ARG A 807 11.91 -12.38 18.79
C ARG A 807 12.74 -11.42 17.94
N VAL A 808 12.45 -10.14 18.08
CA VAL A 808 13.14 -9.01 17.44
C VAL A 808 13.92 -8.21 18.49
N ILE A 809 15.22 -7.97 18.24
CA ILE A 809 16.08 -7.12 19.06
C ILE A 809 16.57 -5.94 18.22
N LEU A 810 16.41 -4.72 18.72
CA LEU A 810 16.85 -3.49 18.07
C LEU A 810 18.15 -2.97 18.72
N CYS A 811 19.23 -2.90 17.96
CA CYS A 811 20.54 -2.41 18.41
C CYS A 811 20.84 -1.05 17.79
N LEU A 812 20.95 0.02 18.58
CA LEU A 812 21.24 1.36 18.03
C LEU A 812 22.63 1.40 17.35
N GLU A 813 22.65 1.74 16.07
CA GLU A 813 23.87 1.96 15.28
C GLU A 813 24.08 3.48 15.03
N GLY A 814 23.94 3.97 13.80
CA GLY A 814 24.07 5.38 13.42
C GLY A 814 22.82 6.23 13.70
N GLY A 815 22.66 7.32 12.94
CA GLY A 815 21.69 8.38 13.23
C GLY A 815 22.21 9.44 14.18
N TYR A 816 22.18 10.70 13.73
CA TYR A 816 22.94 11.82 14.30
C TYR A 816 22.09 13.07 14.55
N ASN A 817 20.93 13.21 13.90
CA ASN A 817 19.93 14.17 14.36
C ASN A 817 19.28 13.66 15.66
N ILE A 818 19.69 14.25 16.78
CA ILE A 818 19.22 14.01 18.16
C ILE A 818 17.68 14.05 18.31
N THR A 819 16.98 14.78 17.44
CA THR A 819 15.50 14.79 17.41
C THR A 819 14.97 13.56 16.68
N SER A 820 15.40 13.33 15.43
CA SER A 820 14.99 12.21 14.58
C SER A 820 15.18 10.86 15.28
N ILE A 821 16.40 10.57 15.74
CA ILE A 821 16.72 9.29 16.41
C ILE A 821 15.87 9.06 17.67
N SER A 822 15.55 10.14 18.40
CA SER A 822 14.73 10.05 19.60
C SER A 822 13.30 9.62 19.28
N TYR A 823 12.73 10.10 18.17
CA TYR A 823 11.39 9.71 17.73
C TYR A 823 11.40 8.33 17.05
N SER A 824 12.33 8.06 16.13
CA SER A 824 12.37 6.77 15.41
C SER A 824 12.51 5.57 16.34
N MET A 825 13.48 5.59 17.28
CA MET A 825 13.62 4.51 18.27
C MET A 825 12.40 4.40 19.20
N THR A 826 11.73 5.52 19.49
CA THR A 826 10.46 5.52 20.26
C THR A 826 9.33 4.85 19.47
N MET A 827 9.22 5.09 18.15
CA MET A 827 8.23 4.45 17.29
C MET A 827 8.49 2.95 17.10
N CYS A 828 9.74 2.53 16.94
CA CYS A 828 10.11 1.11 16.93
C CYS A 828 9.73 0.42 18.26
N THR A 829 10.05 1.05 19.40
CA THR A 829 9.73 0.50 20.73
C THR A 829 8.22 0.41 20.97
N LYS A 830 7.45 1.39 20.46
CA LYS A 830 5.97 1.34 20.44
C LYS A 830 5.45 0.17 19.58
N ALA A 831 6.06 -0.09 18.42
CA ALA A 831 5.68 -1.23 17.57
C ALA A 831 5.94 -2.60 18.24
N LEU A 832 7.05 -2.76 18.96
CA LEU A 832 7.32 -3.96 19.78
C LEU A 832 6.27 -4.13 20.90
N LEU A 833 5.90 -3.05 21.58
CA LEU A 833 4.83 -3.04 22.60
C LEU A 833 3.42 -3.28 22.02
N GLY A 834 3.25 -3.29 20.69
CA GLY A 834 1.96 -3.43 20.02
C GLY A 834 1.07 -2.19 20.07
N ASP A 835 1.66 -1.02 20.32
CA ASP A 835 0.97 0.26 20.18
C ASP A 835 0.64 0.54 18.70
N PRO A 836 -0.45 1.27 18.41
CA PRO A 836 -0.83 1.61 17.04
C PRO A 836 0.15 2.62 16.40
N ILE A 837 0.75 2.23 15.27
CA ILE A 837 1.62 3.11 14.46
C ILE A 837 0.77 3.89 13.44
N HIS A 838 0.29 5.05 13.88
CA HIS A 838 -0.30 6.04 12.97
C HIS A 838 0.76 6.62 12.03
N HIS A 839 0.32 7.00 10.84
CA HIS A 839 1.15 7.42 9.72
C HIS A 839 0.30 8.24 8.74
N HIS A 840 0.93 9.02 7.87
CA HIS A 840 0.27 9.65 6.72
C HIS A 840 1.22 9.64 5.53
N TYR A 841 0.99 8.73 4.60
CA TYR A 841 1.57 8.79 3.26
C TYR A 841 0.85 9.89 2.48
N ASP A 842 1.57 10.57 1.59
CA ASP A 842 0.90 11.10 0.40
C ASP A 842 0.80 9.93 -0.60
N PRO A 843 -0.39 9.37 -0.85
CA PRO A 843 -0.55 8.23 -1.76
C PRO A 843 -0.16 8.57 -3.21
N LYS A 844 0.12 9.84 -3.52
CA LYS A 844 0.59 10.31 -4.82
C LYS A 844 2.11 10.34 -4.97
N THR A 845 2.88 9.94 -3.96
CA THR A 845 4.35 9.87 -4.05
C THR A 845 4.78 8.46 -4.46
N PRO A 846 5.09 8.20 -5.75
CA PRO A 846 5.64 6.92 -6.18
C PRO A 846 7.07 6.73 -5.67
N ALA A 847 7.52 5.49 -5.61
CA ALA A 847 8.94 5.18 -5.38
C ALA A 847 9.80 5.72 -6.54
N LEU A 848 10.97 6.27 -6.21
CA LEU A 848 11.94 6.76 -7.19
C LEU A 848 12.43 5.65 -8.12
N TRP A 849 12.50 5.91 -9.43
CA TRP A 849 12.95 4.94 -10.44
C TRP A 849 14.33 4.33 -10.12
N SER A 850 15.27 5.12 -9.60
CA SER A 850 16.59 4.62 -9.16
C SER A 850 16.52 3.60 -7.99
N ALA A 851 15.46 3.61 -7.19
CA ALA A 851 15.21 2.59 -6.17
C ALA A 851 14.52 1.36 -6.76
N ILE A 852 13.63 1.55 -7.73
CA ILE A 852 13.03 0.47 -8.53
C ILE A 852 14.13 -0.33 -9.25
N ASP A 853 15.04 0.35 -9.96
CA ASP A 853 16.21 -0.26 -10.61
C ASP A 853 17.10 -1.01 -9.59
N THR A 854 17.37 -0.41 -8.43
CA THR A 854 18.11 -1.06 -7.34
C THR A 854 17.42 -2.36 -6.89
N ILE A 855 16.10 -2.34 -6.65
CA ILE A 855 15.32 -3.53 -6.26
C ILE A 855 15.37 -4.59 -7.39
N HIS A 856 15.37 -4.18 -8.66
CA HIS A 856 15.49 -5.09 -9.79
C HIS A 856 16.83 -5.80 -9.83
N ASP A 857 17.93 -5.09 -9.65
CA ASP A 857 19.27 -5.68 -9.68
C ASP A 857 19.47 -6.66 -8.51
N VAL A 858 18.92 -6.33 -7.33
CA VAL A 858 18.87 -7.23 -6.18
C VAL A 858 18.05 -8.49 -6.48
N ILE A 859 16.81 -8.37 -6.96
CA ILE A 859 15.96 -9.53 -7.28
C ILE A 859 16.61 -10.40 -8.37
N ASN A 860 17.16 -9.80 -9.42
CA ASN A 860 17.86 -10.52 -10.48
C ASN A 860 19.07 -11.29 -9.96
N THR A 861 19.81 -10.74 -8.99
CA THR A 861 20.95 -11.39 -8.35
C THR A 861 20.52 -12.52 -7.40
N HIS A 862 19.46 -12.29 -6.63
CA HIS A 862 19.10 -13.17 -5.51
C HIS A 862 18.09 -14.29 -5.82
N LYS A 863 17.28 -14.17 -6.88
CA LYS A 863 16.25 -15.18 -7.23
C LYS A 863 16.77 -16.57 -7.61
N GLN A 864 18.08 -16.72 -7.82
CA GLN A 864 18.71 -18.03 -7.95
C GLN A 864 18.82 -18.76 -6.60
N TYR A 865 19.09 -18.02 -5.51
CA TYR A 865 19.20 -18.55 -4.15
C TYR A 865 17.83 -18.66 -3.46
N TRP A 866 16.99 -17.62 -3.60
CA TRP A 866 15.71 -17.47 -2.90
C TRP A 866 14.52 -17.54 -3.87
N LYS A 867 13.67 -18.56 -3.71
CA LYS A 867 12.56 -18.88 -4.63
C LYS A 867 11.35 -17.96 -4.47
N SER A 868 11.19 -17.37 -3.30
CA SER A 868 10.21 -16.32 -2.99
C SER A 868 10.36 -15.05 -3.86
N LEU A 869 11.45 -14.92 -4.63
CA LEU A 869 11.73 -13.79 -5.53
C LEU A 869 11.40 -14.03 -7.01
N LYS A 870 10.81 -15.19 -7.38
CA LYS A 870 10.63 -15.59 -8.79
C LYS A 870 9.53 -14.83 -9.57
N PHE A 871 9.01 -13.75 -9.00
CA PHE A 871 7.88 -12.98 -9.53
C PHE A 871 8.26 -11.79 -10.43
N GLN A 872 9.55 -11.46 -10.55
CA GLN A 872 9.99 -10.43 -11.49
C GLN A 872 10.18 -11.03 -12.89
N VAL A 873 9.13 -10.93 -13.71
CA VAL A 873 9.02 -11.47 -15.07
C VAL A 873 8.42 -10.39 -15.97
N ALA A 874 8.91 -10.25 -17.20
CA ALA A 874 8.46 -9.17 -18.07
C ALA A 874 7.02 -9.39 -18.55
N LEU A 875 6.14 -8.40 -18.32
CA LEU A 875 4.75 -8.38 -18.76
C LEU A 875 4.62 -7.76 -20.18
N PRO A 876 3.59 -8.06 -20.97
CA PRO A 876 3.36 -7.35 -22.22
C PRO A 876 3.04 -5.85 -21.98
N THR A 877 3.51 -4.96 -22.86
CA THR A 877 3.09 -3.54 -22.91
C THR A 877 1.78 -3.36 -23.67
N ASP A 878 1.57 -4.21 -24.67
CA ASP A 878 0.37 -4.22 -25.49
C ASP A 878 -0.80 -4.75 -24.64
N TYR A 879 -1.97 -4.11 -24.74
CA TYR A 879 -3.14 -4.46 -23.91
C TYR A 879 -3.95 -5.58 -24.58
N GLU A 880 -3.75 -6.82 -24.12
CA GLU A 880 -4.34 -8.04 -24.70
C GLU A 880 -5.46 -8.65 -23.83
N LEU A 881 -5.93 -7.96 -22.79
CA LEU A 881 -7.12 -8.41 -22.06
C LEU A 881 -8.37 -8.21 -22.92
N GLU A 882 -9.09 -9.31 -23.17
CA GLU A 882 -10.47 -9.26 -23.64
C GLU A 882 -11.31 -8.37 -22.71
N THR A 883 -12.25 -7.62 -23.29
CA THR A 883 -13.21 -6.82 -22.50
C THR A 883 -13.99 -7.76 -21.57
N PRO A 884 -14.07 -7.48 -20.25
CA PRO A 884 -14.83 -8.29 -19.31
C PRO A 884 -16.28 -8.48 -19.79
N LEU A 885 -16.68 -9.74 -19.96
CA LEU A 885 -17.99 -10.10 -20.48
C LEU A 885 -19.09 -9.93 -19.41
N PRO A 886 -20.37 -9.77 -19.81
CA PRO A 886 -21.49 -9.84 -18.87
C PRO A 886 -21.48 -11.17 -18.09
N SER A 887 -21.77 -11.10 -16.79
CA SER A 887 -21.69 -12.24 -15.86
C SER A 887 -22.79 -12.14 -14.79
N ARG A 888 -23.30 -13.28 -14.32
CA ARG A 888 -24.48 -13.45 -13.45
C ARG A 888 -24.45 -12.51 -12.23
N GLY A 889 -25.35 -11.52 -12.25
CA GLY A 889 -25.55 -10.53 -11.18
C GLY A 889 -24.70 -9.25 -11.28
N LEU A 890 -23.67 -9.22 -12.14
CA LEU A 890 -22.83 -8.03 -12.32
C LEU A 890 -23.50 -7.06 -13.30
N ILE A 891 -24.10 -5.99 -12.77
CA ILE A 891 -24.63 -4.90 -13.60
C ILE A 891 -23.50 -3.92 -13.90
N VAL A 892 -23.01 -3.94 -15.13
CA VAL A 892 -22.13 -2.91 -15.70
C VAL A 892 -23.00 -2.02 -16.60
N ASP A 893 -22.88 -0.69 -16.47
CA ASP A 893 -23.61 0.24 -17.35
C ASP A 893 -23.07 0.16 -18.78
N GLN A 894 -23.81 -0.48 -19.68
CA GLN A 894 -23.39 -0.74 -21.06
C GLN A 894 -23.46 0.51 -21.97
N THR A 895 -23.96 1.64 -21.46
CA THR A 895 -24.10 2.90 -22.22
C THR A 895 -22.78 3.50 -22.68
N GLU A 896 -21.63 3.11 -22.10
CA GLU A 896 -20.30 3.48 -22.60
C GLU A 896 -19.76 2.54 -23.71
N PHE A 897 -20.36 1.36 -23.92
CA PHE A 897 -19.84 0.32 -24.83
C PHE A 897 -20.52 0.27 -26.19
N ASP A 898 -21.83 0.54 -26.28
CA ASP A 898 -22.63 0.33 -27.51
C ASP A 898 -22.35 1.31 -28.66
N ILE A 899 -21.60 2.40 -28.42
CA ILE A 899 -21.31 3.42 -29.45
C ILE A 899 -20.28 2.93 -30.49
N SER A 900 -19.57 1.82 -30.23
CA SER A 900 -18.47 1.34 -31.07
C SER A 900 -18.80 0.19 -32.04
N VAL A 901 -20.03 -0.34 -32.04
CA VAL A 901 -20.39 -1.58 -32.76
C VAL A 901 -21.53 -1.38 -33.80
N SER A 902 -21.66 -0.17 -34.36
CA SER A 902 -22.66 0.15 -35.39
C SER A 902 -22.08 0.59 -36.74
N SER A 903 -20.95 0.01 -37.15
CA SER A 903 -20.31 0.29 -38.45
C SER A 903 -19.58 -0.93 -39.06
N ILE A 904 -20.34 -1.98 -39.38
CA ILE A 904 -19.89 -3.06 -40.29
C ILE A 904 -20.97 -3.24 -41.37
N ASP A 905 -20.61 -2.98 -42.62
CA ASP A 905 -21.52 -3.01 -43.77
C ASP A 905 -21.93 -4.43 -44.21
N LEU A 906 -23.10 -4.53 -44.83
CA LEU A 906 -23.66 -5.75 -45.41
C LEU A 906 -23.37 -5.84 -46.92
N ASN A 907 -22.53 -6.79 -47.34
CA ASN A 907 -22.46 -7.41 -48.68
C ASN A 907 -21.51 -8.64 -48.61
N ASP A 908 -21.72 -9.78 -49.26
CA ASP A 908 -22.84 -10.22 -50.12
C ASP A 908 -23.09 -11.75 -49.98
N SER A 909 -24.32 -12.16 -50.30
CA SER A 909 -24.91 -13.48 -50.61
C SER A 909 -24.00 -14.73 -50.66
N THR A 910 -24.47 -15.91 -50.21
CA THR A 910 -25.47 -16.68 -51.00
C THR A 910 -26.14 -17.89 -50.30
N LYS A 911 -27.37 -18.19 -50.75
CA LYS A 911 -28.12 -19.49 -50.75
C LYS A 911 -28.86 -19.99 -49.48
N SER A 912 -30.17 -19.64 -49.46
CA SER A 912 -31.35 -20.53 -49.20
C SER A 912 -31.54 -21.15 -47.79
N VAL A 913 -32.75 -21.38 -47.26
CA VAL A 913 -34.03 -21.81 -47.87
C VAL A 913 -35.26 -21.17 -47.15
N SER A 914 -36.42 -21.20 -47.81
CA SER A 914 -37.83 -21.07 -47.31
C SER A 914 -38.38 -19.73 -46.76
N LYS A 915 -39.48 -19.34 -47.43
CA LYS A 915 -40.61 -18.51 -46.96
C LYS A 915 -41.22 -19.07 -45.64
N SER A 916 -42.11 -18.39 -44.89
CA SER A 916 -43.17 -17.46 -45.33
C SER A 916 -43.80 -16.61 -44.22
N GLN A 917 -44.39 -15.47 -44.62
CA GLN A 917 -45.41 -14.68 -43.90
C GLN A 917 -44.94 -13.95 -42.62
N LEU A 918 -45.54 -12.82 -42.20
CA LEU A 918 -46.77 -12.15 -42.67
C LEU A 918 -46.57 -10.63 -42.83
N GLU A 919 -47.46 -10.00 -43.60
CA GLU A 919 -47.32 -8.65 -44.17
C GLU A 919 -47.87 -7.50 -43.29
N THR A 920 -47.52 -6.27 -43.70
CA THR A 920 -48.29 -5.01 -43.55
C THR A 920 -48.64 -4.43 -42.18
N SER A 921 -48.24 -3.16 -41.97
CA SER A 921 -49.18 -2.06 -42.23
C SER A 921 -48.46 -0.73 -42.52
N LEU A 922 -48.77 -0.13 -43.68
CA LEU A 922 -48.75 1.29 -44.13
C LEU A 922 -47.82 2.30 -43.38
N GLU A 923 -47.07 3.18 -44.06
CA GLU A 923 -47.53 4.25 -44.97
C GLU A 923 -48.56 5.22 -44.29
N THR A 924 -48.62 6.52 -44.57
CA THR A 924 -48.03 7.34 -45.66
C THR A 924 -47.82 8.76 -45.14
N ASP A 925 -46.80 9.48 -45.62
CA ASP A 925 -47.05 10.59 -46.57
C ASP A 925 -45.75 11.12 -47.18
N LEU A 926 -45.76 11.29 -48.51
CA LEU A 926 -44.58 11.54 -49.31
C LEU A 926 -44.79 12.77 -50.21
N ALA A 927 -43.73 13.55 -50.36
CA ALA A 927 -43.55 14.63 -51.33
C ALA A 927 -44.33 15.95 -51.11
N LYS A 928 -43.64 17.05 -51.41
CA LYS A 928 -43.86 17.75 -52.69
C LYS A 928 -42.57 18.42 -53.19
N LEU A 929 -42.17 18.03 -54.41
CA LEU A 929 -41.83 18.88 -55.58
C LEU A 929 -40.64 19.90 -55.46
N THR A 930 -39.78 20.17 -56.47
CA THR A 930 -39.73 19.69 -57.87
C THR A 930 -38.36 19.90 -58.57
N ILE A 931 -37.85 18.83 -59.20
CA ILE A 931 -37.43 18.69 -60.62
C ILE A 931 -36.63 19.81 -61.34
N GLY A 932 -35.49 19.43 -61.95
CA GLY A 932 -34.90 20.02 -63.18
C GLY A 932 -33.44 19.61 -63.44
N LYS A 933 -33.14 18.52 -64.18
CA LYS A 933 -32.86 18.45 -65.66
C LYS A 933 -31.69 19.36 -66.13
N LYS A 934 -30.71 18.91 -66.94
CA LYS A 934 -30.62 17.75 -67.86
C LYS A 934 -29.14 17.44 -68.27
N CYS A 935 -28.85 16.18 -68.68
CA CYS A 935 -28.12 15.71 -69.90
C CYS A 935 -27.01 16.54 -70.63
N SER A 936 -26.05 15.94 -71.36
CA SER A 936 -25.87 14.53 -71.82
C SER A 936 -24.46 14.18 -72.39
N ASP A 937 -24.29 12.90 -72.78
CA ASP A 937 -23.41 12.32 -73.83
C ASP A 937 -21.95 11.93 -73.50
N GLY A 938 -21.45 10.80 -74.06
CA GLY A 938 -20.07 10.28 -73.85
C GLY A 938 -19.74 8.79 -74.18
N ILE A 939 -20.55 8.09 -74.98
CA ILE A 939 -20.57 6.64 -75.31
C ILE A 939 -19.24 5.90 -75.68
N HIS A 940 -19.08 4.63 -75.21
CA HIS A 940 -18.20 3.50 -75.66
C HIS A 940 -16.65 3.69 -75.64
N CYS A 941 -15.79 2.65 -75.68
CA CYS A 941 -15.85 1.17 -75.52
C CYS A 941 -14.51 0.69 -74.85
N GLY A 942 -14.35 -0.51 -74.27
CA GLY A 942 -14.14 -1.83 -74.91
C GLY A 942 -12.77 -1.96 -75.60
N THR A 943 -11.99 -3.05 -75.50
CA THR A 943 -12.19 -4.38 -74.85
C THR A 943 -10.86 -5.19 -74.88
N ASP A 944 -10.72 -6.19 -73.99
CA ASP A 944 -10.00 -7.50 -74.12
C ASP A 944 -8.45 -7.61 -74.26
N ASP A 945 -7.92 -8.75 -73.73
CA ASP A 945 -6.71 -9.57 -74.08
C ASP A 945 -5.26 -8.99 -74.07
N GLU A 946 -4.14 -9.74 -73.86
CA GLU A 946 -3.86 -11.08 -73.26
C GLU A 946 -2.35 -11.20 -72.82
N ASP A 947 -2.08 -12.05 -71.80
CA ASP A 947 -0.94 -12.97 -71.49
C ASP A 947 0.60 -12.67 -71.69
N GLU A 948 1.41 -13.60 -71.11
CA GLU A 948 2.78 -14.09 -71.42
C GLU A 948 4.09 -13.28 -71.18
N THR A 949 4.60 -13.37 -69.94
CA THR A 949 5.97 -13.79 -69.48
C THR A 949 7.36 -13.26 -69.99
N LYS A 950 8.39 -13.47 -69.12
CA LYS A 950 9.87 -13.69 -69.35
C LYS A 950 10.85 -12.50 -69.59
N THR A 951 11.57 -12.13 -68.51
CA THR A 951 13.07 -12.11 -68.31
C THR A 951 14.04 -11.96 -69.52
N PRO A 952 15.18 -11.19 -69.42
CA PRO A 952 16.34 -11.63 -68.59
C PRO A 952 17.31 -10.57 -67.97
N LYS A 953 18.34 -11.10 -67.28
CA LYS A 953 19.47 -10.50 -66.51
C LYS A 953 20.74 -10.21 -67.36
N PRO A 954 21.88 -9.67 -66.81
CA PRO A 954 22.11 -8.88 -65.59
C PRO A 954 22.69 -7.47 -65.93
N PRO A 955 24.00 -7.04 -65.83
CA PRO A 955 25.27 -7.60 -65.30
C PRO A 955 25.86 -6.82 -64.06
N LYS A 956 27.19 -6.88 -63.88
CA LYS A 956 28.15 -6.14 -63.00
C LYS A 956 29.51 -6.08 -63.78
N PRO A 957 30.65 -5.46 -63.36
CA PRO A 957 31.07 -4.86 -62.06
C PRO A 957 31.53 -3.36 -62.26
N SER A 958 32.44 -2.67 -61.53
CA SER A 958 33.49 -3.03 -60.54
C SER A 958 34.00 -1.84 -59.68
N GLU A 959 34.37 -2.15 -58.43
CA GLU A 959 35.60 -1.76 -57.69
C GLU A 959 35.97 -0.30 -57.26
N GLU A 960 36.47 -0.27 -56.00
CA GLU A 960 37.60 0.50 -55.42
C GLU A 960 37.55 2.00 -54.97
N ASN A 961 37.40 2.16 -53.64
CA ASN A 961 38.47 2.52 -52.67
C ASN A 961 38.77 4.01 -52.27
N THR A 962 39.45 4.14 -51.12
CA THR A 962 40.21 5.29 -50.54
C THR A 962 39.51 6.54 -49.95
N GLN A 963 39.36 6.51 -48.61
CA GLN A 963 39.94 7.42 -47.60
C GLN A 963 39.80 8.97 -47.64
N ALA A 964 39.55 9.52 -46.42
CA ALA A 964 40.29 10.62 -45.74
C ALA A 964 39.59 11.98 -45.40
N THR A 965 39.66 12.30 -44.09
CA THR A 965 39.97 13.63 -43.46
C THR A 965 39.06 14.88 -43.60
N SER A 966 38.21 15.06 -42.57
CA SER A 966 38.27 16.15 -41.56
C SER A 966 37.88 17.63 -41.84
N SER A 967 37.42 18.28 -40.74
CA SER A 967 37.44 19.72 -40.37
C SER A 967 36.21 20.63 -40.65
N THR A 968 35.42 20.83 -39.58
CA THR A 968 35.05 22.09 -38.87
C THR A 968 35.42 23.47 -39.47
N PRO A 969 34.74 24.62 -39.11
CA PRO A 969 33.84 24.84 -37.94
C PRO A 969 32.59 25.79 -38.10
N ALA A 970 31.70 25.74 -37.09
CA ALA A 970 31.05 26.85 -36.36
C ALA A 970 30.15 27.98 -36.99
N THR A 971 28.99 28.14 -36.32
CA THR A 971 28.35 29.39 -35.79
C THR A 971 27.37 30.30 -36.59
N LYS A 972 26.23 30.52 -35.92
CA LYS A 972 25.43 31.77 -35.73
C LYS A 972 24.52 32.32 -36.86
N ALA A 973 23.23 32.04 -36.69
CA ALA A 973 22.13 33.00 -36.50
C ALA A 973 22.11 34.34 -37.27
N GLY A 974 21.06 34.51 -38.09
CA GLY A 974 20.58 35.78 -38.68
C GLY A 974 19.10 35.61 -39.09
N ALA A 975 18.32 36.70 -39.15
CA ALA A 975 16.84 36.62 -39.18
C ALA A 975 16.16 37.33 -40.38
N SER A 976 14.84 37.12 -40.48
CA SER A 976 13.81 37.94 -41.18
C SER A 976 13.54 37.74 -42.69
N SER A 977 12.54 36.87 -42.94
CA SER A 977 11.23 37.21 -43.55
C SER A 977 11.03 37.49 -45.07
N HIS A 978 9.91 36.94 -45.55
CA HIS A 978 9.13 37.26 -46.78
C HIS A 978 9.67 36.71 -48.13
N LYS A 979 8.84 36.14 -49.03
CA LYS A 979 7.39 35.80 -48.99
C LYS A 979 7.06 34.76 -50.10
N THR A 980 6.11 33.84 -49.83
CA THR A 980 5.14 33.15 -50.75
C THR A 980 5.52 32.87 -52.23
N CYS A 981 5.32 31.70 -52.86
CA CYS A 981 4.72 30.38 -52.56
C CYS A 981 5.20 29.40 -53.69
N ASP A 982 4.75 28.15 -53.95
CA ASP A 982 3.59 27.34 -53.52
C ASP A 982 3.88 25.82 -53.61
N LYS A 983 2.98 24.98 -53.08
CA LYS A 983 2.71 23.53 -53.29
C LYS A 983 3.76 22.58 -53.90
N GLY A 984 4.09 21.56 -53.09
CA GLY A 984 4.47 20.21 -53.52
C GLY A 984 4.39 19.26 -52.31
N GLY A 985 3.35 18.42 -52.22
CA GLY A 985 2.97 17.75 -50.97
C GLY A 985 3.37 16.28 -50.83
N SER A 986 3.78 15.90 -49.63
CA SER A 986 3.78 14.51 -49.13
C SER A 986 3.55 14.55 -47.62
N SER A 987 2.63 13.74 -47.10
CA SER A 987 2.18 13.81 -45.70
C SER A 987 2.88 12.78 -44.82
N THR A 988 3.72 13.24 -43.88
CA THR A 988 4.17 12.41 -42.76
C THR A 988 3.03 12.18 -41.75
N PRO A 989 3.04 11.08 -40.98
CA PRO A 989 2.11 10.89 -39.88
C PRO A 989 2.25 12.01 -38.83
N LYS A 990 1.14 12.42 -38.23
CA LYS A 990 1.15 13.33 -37.07
C LYS A 990 1.38 12.51 -35.81
N ALA A 991 2.47 12.77 -35.10
CA ALA A 991 2.64 12.27 -33.73
C ALA A 991 1.58 12.90 -32.81
N THR A 992 1.05 12.13 -31.87
CA THR A 992 0.08 12.62 -30.88
C THR A 992 0.78 13.17 -29.64
N LEU A 993 0.03 13.91 -28.81
CA LEU A 993 0.51 14.34 -27.49
C LEU A 993 0.84 13.14 -26.58
N VAL A 994 0.14 12.01 -26.76
CA VAL A 994 0.40 10.76 -26.01
C VAL A 994 1.75 10.17 -26.39
N ASP A 995 2.08 10.11 -27.68
CA ASP A 995 3.36 9.59 -28.17
C ASP A 995 4.51 10.47 -27.66
N TYR A 996 4.38 11.79 -27.77
CA TYR A 996 5.38 12.74 -27.26
C TYR A 996 5.58 12.64 -25.74
N LEU A 997 4.50 12.48 -24.96
CA LEU A 997 4.59 12.29 -23.51
C LEU A 997 5.19 10.93 -23.14
N ALA A 998 4.93 9.87 -23.92
CA ALA A 998 5.52 8.54 -23.71
C ALA A 998 7.04 8.55 -23.98
N GLU A 999 7.48 9.12 -25.10
CA GLU A 999 8.90 9.27 -25.45
C GLU A 999 9.68 10.09 -24.41
N ASN A 1000 9.04 11.06 -23.76
CA ASN A 1000 9.67 11.99 -22.82
C ASN A 1000 9.36 11.71 -21.34
N MET A 1001 8.64 10.63 -21.02
CA MET A 1001 8.11 10.34 -19.68
C MET A 1001 9.20 10.32 -18.60
N ARG A 1002 10.40 9.83 -18.92
CA ARG A 1002 11.55 9.79 -18.00
C ARG A 1002 12.00 11.19 -17.59
N ALA A 1003 12.23 12.09 -18.54
CA ALA A 1003 12.65 13.47 -18.28
C ALA A 1003 11.59 14.30 -17.53
N ILE A 1004 10.30 13.93 -17.67
CA ILE A 1004 9.21 14.53 -16.88
C ILE A 1004 9.23 13.98 -15.44
N ALA A 1005 9.41 12.67 -15.25
CA ALA A 1005 9.44 12.01 -13.95
C ALA A 1005 10.69 12.34 -13.10
N ASP A 1006 11.85 12.52 -13.73
CA ASP A 1006 13.08 12.94 -13.05
C ASP A 1006 13.11 14.45 -12.72
N GLY A 1007 12.17 15.24 -13.26
CA GLY A 1007 12.03 16.67 -13.00
C GLY A 1007 12.81 17.59 -13.93
N ASP A 1008 13.44 17.05 -14.98
CA ASP A 1008 14.18 17.81 -16.00
C ASP A 1008 13.26 18.60 -16.96
N MET A 1009 11.96 18.27 -17.03
CA MET A 1009 10.95 19.04 -17.75
C MET A 1009 9.67 19.31 -16.95
N PHE A 1010 9.28 20.59 -16.87
CA PHE A 1010 8.04 21.05 -16.24
C PHE A 1010 6.81 20.83 -17.14
N ALA A 1011 6.37 19.58 -17.31
CA ALA A 1011 5.09 19.25 -17.93
C ALA A 1011 3.98 19.12 -16.87
N VAL A 1012 2.89 19.86 -17.01
CA VAL A 1012 1.69 19.67 -16.18
C VAL A 1012 0.75 18.71 -16.92
N ILE A 1013 0.55 17.51 -16.38
CA ILE A 1013 -0.36 16.52 -16.94
C ILE A 1013 -1.81 16.95 -16.61
N PRO A 1014 -2.65 17.23 -17.62
CA PRO A 1014 -4.05 17.60 -17.38
C PRO A 1014 -4.89 16.38 -17.00
N LEU A 1015 -5.88 16.57 -16.13
CA LEU A 1015 -6.87 15.55 -15.82
C LEU A 1015 -7.64 15.18 -17.09
N GLN A 1016 -7.69 13.89 -17.43
CA GLN A 1016 -8.42 13.38 -18.59
C GLN A 1016 -9.95 13.48 -18.45
N TRP A 1017 -10.44 13.67 -17.22
CA TRP A 1017 -11.85 13.94 -16.90
C TRP A 1017 -11.96 14.65 -15.53
N CYS A 1018 -13.03 15.40 -15.30
CA CYS A 1018 -13.44 15.85 -13.97
C CYS A 1018 -14.98 16.03 -13.92
N PRO A 1019 -15.64 15.91 -12.75
CA PRO A 1019 -17.11 15.91 -12.62
C PRO A 1019 -17.78 17.26 -12.92
N HIS A 1020 -17.00 18.25 -13.35
CA HIS A 1020 -17.51 19.55 -13.79
C HIS A 1020 -17.69 19.60 -15.32
N LEU A 1021 -17.15 18.63 -16.08
CA LEU A 1021 -17.41 18.50 -17.51
C LEU A 1021 -18.90 18.24 -17.76
N ASP A 1022 -19.52 17.41 -16.93
CA ASP A 1022 -20.94 17.05 -16.93
C ASP A 1022 -21.88 18.24 -16.63
N SER A 1023 -21.32 19.42 -16.31
CA SER A 1023 -22.06 20.67 -16.09
C SER A 1023 -21.86 21.71 -17.21
N LEU A 1024 -21.18 21.33 -18.30
CA LEU A 1024 -21.11 22.12 -19.52
C LEU A 1024 -22.36 21.91 -20.38
N PHE A 1025 -22.69 22.94 -21.17
CA PHE A 1025 -23.75 22.91 -22.17
C PHE A 1025 -23.18 23.29 -23.54
N ALA A 1026 -23.77 22.77 -24.61
CA ALA A 1026 -23.45 23.08 -25.99
C ALA A 1026 -23.35 24.60 -26.22
N ILE A 1027 -22.21 25.04 -26.77
CA ILE A 1027 -21.91 26.46 -26.97
C ILE A 1027 -22.81 27.02 -28.07
N PRO A 1028 -23.61 28.08 -27.80
CA PRO A 1028 -24.45 28.71 -28.81
C PRO A 1028 -23.65 29.18 -30.04
N SER A 1029 -24.21 29.00 -31.24
CA SER A 1029 -23.47 29.19 -32.49
C SER A 1029 -23.08 30.64 -32.79
N ASP A 1030 -23.70 31.60 -32.11
CA ASP A 1030 -23.36 33.03 -32.10
C ASP A 1030 -22.22 33.39 -31.13
N VAL A 1031 -21.95 32.57 -30.12
CA VAL A 1031 -20.85 32.80 -29.16
C VAL A 1031 -19.48 32.55 -29.82
N LYS A 1032 -18.55 33.48 -29.61
CA LYS A 1032 -17.18 33.45 -30.17
C LYS A 1032 -16.17 33.75 -29.07
N PHE A 1033 -15.17 32.89 -28.93
CA PHE A 1033 -14.09 33.04 -27.94
C PHE A 1033 -12.92 33.82 -28.57
N GLU A 1034 -13.16 35.09 -28.88
CA GLU A 1034 -12.21 35.99 -29.56
C GLU A 1034 -11.01 36.38 -28.68
N GLN A 1035 -9.83 36.50 -29.27
CA GLN A 1035 -8.66 37.05 -28.59
C GLN A 1035 -8.77 38.56 -28.39
N GLY A 1036 -8.15 39.08 -27.31
CA GLY A 1036 -8.11 40.51 -27.01
C GLY A 1036 -9.41 41.09 -26.45
N VAL A 1037 -10.47 40.29 -26.30
CA VAL A 1037 -11.69 40.67 -25.57
C VAL A 1037 -11.31 41.15 -24.17
N LYS A 1038 -11.85 42.30 -23.77
CA LYS A 1038 -11.58 42.93 -22.47
C LYS A 1038 -12.13 42.13 -21.30
N CYS A 1039 -11.41 42.14 -20.17
CA CYS A 1039 -11.93 41.68 -18.89
C CYS A 1039 -13.08 42.58 -18.44
N ILE A 1040 -14.23 41.95 -18.11
CA ILE A 1040 -15.48 42.63 -17.76
C ILE A 1040 -15.36 43.62 -16.58
N ASP A 1041 -14.46 43.38 -15.62
CA ASP A 1041 -14.31 44.19 -14.40
C ASP A 1041 -13.22 45.26 -14.45
N CYS A 1042 -12.20 45.11 -15.31
CA CYS A 1042 -11.02 46.00 -15.30
C CYS A 1042 -10.41 46.35 -16.66
N GLU A 1043 -11.07 45.99 -17.77
CA GLU A 1043 -10.68 46.31 -19.14
C GLU A 1043 -9.30 45.80 -19.62
N HIS A 1044 -8.57 45.03 -18.79
CA HIS A 1044 -7.33 44.35 -19.20
C HIS A 1044 -7.59 43.41 -20.39
N THR A 1045 -6.63 43.24 -21.28
CA THR A 1045 -6.76 42.40 -22.50
C THR A 1045 -5.83 41.19 -22.53
N GLU A 1046 -4.78 41.18 -21.70
CA GLU A 1046 -3.81 40.09 -21.59
C GLU A 1046 -4.22 39.07 -20.50
N GLU A 1047 -3.91 37.79 -20.73
CA GLU A 1047 -4.29 36.64 -19.89
C GLU A 1047 -5.77 36.63 -19.48
N ASN A 1048 -6.66 36.91 -20.44
CA ASN A 1048 -8.09 36.77 -20.26
C ASN A 1048 -8.56 35.35 -20.54
N TRP A 1049 -9.45 34.88 -19.68
CA TRP A 1049 -10.04 33.55 -19.70
C TRP A 1049 -11.56 33.69 -19.89
N VAL A 1050 -12.19 32.71 -20.51
CA VAL A 1050 -13.64 32.61 -20.72
C VAL A 1050 -14.23 31.56 -19.79
N CYS A 1051 -15.34 31.87 -19.12
CA CYS A 1051 -16.09 30.88 -18.35
C CYS A 1051 -16.89 29.97 -19.30
N LEU A 1052 -16.68 28.64 -19.23
CA LEU A 1052 -17.37 27.70 -20.13
C LEU A 1052 -18.85 27.48 -19.77
N HIS A 1053 -19.29 27.92 -18.59
CA HIS A 1053 -20.69 27.84 -18.13
C HIS A 1053 -21.56 29.04 -18.55
N CYS A 1054 -20.98 30.21 -18.80
CA CYS A 1054 -21.75 31.44 -19.09
C CYS A 1054 -21.03 32.46 -20.00
N TYR A 1055 -19.92 32.05 -20.61
CA TYR A 1055 -19.18 32.74 -21.68
C TYR A 1055 -18.66 34.16 -21.37
N ILE A 1056 -18.70 34.62 -20.12
CA ILE A 1056 -18.08 35.89 -19.74
C ILE A 1056 -16.56 35.80 -19.83
N THR A 1057 -15.92 36.92 -20.18
CA THR A 1057 -14.46 37.04 -20.26
C THR A 1057 -13.92 37.85 -19.08
N ALA A 1058 -12.96 37.28 -18.34
CA ALA A 1058 -12.33 37.94 -17.21
C ALA A 1058 -10.85 37.53 -17.06
N CYS A 1059 -10.02 38.39 -16.47
CA CYS A 1059 -8.58 38.15 -16.36
C CYS A 1059 -8.24 37.05 -15.36
N ALA A 1060 -7.18 36.31 -15.65
CA ALA A 1060 -6.66 35.20 -14.85
C ALA A 1060 -6.21 35.60 -13.43
N ARG A 1061 -5.96 34.57 -12.60
CA ARG A 1061 -5.43 34.68 -11.22
C ARG A 1061 -4.06 35.37 -11.13
N SER A 1062 -3.29 35.33 -12.21
CA SER A 1062 -2.00 35.99 -12.40
C SER A 1062 -2.10 37.52 -12.59
N ILE A 1063 -3.24 38.02 -13.08
CA ILE A 1063 -3.44 39.44 -13.43
C ILE A 1063 -4.13 40.19 -12.28
N ASN A 1064 -5.46 40.10 -12.17
CA ASN A 1064 -6.23 40.64 -11.04
C ASN A 1064 -7.20 39.61 -10.43
N GLY A 1065 -7.28 38.39 -10.97
CA GLY A 1065 -8.11 37.31 -10.43
C GLY A 1065 -9.61 37.45 -10.63
N HIS A 1066 -10.09 38.30 -11.53
CA HIS A 1066 -11.52 38.47 -11.78
C HIS A 1066 -12.21 37.18 -12.24
N MET A 1067 -11.55 36.30 -13.01
CA MET A 1067 -12.13 34.98 -13.32
C MET A 1067 -12.25 34.07 -12.09
N GLN A 1068 -11.31 34.16 -11.14
CA GLN A 1068 -11.41 33.43 -9.87
C GLN A 1068 -12.51 34.03 -8.96
N ALA A 1069 -12.68 35.35 -8.98
CA ALA A 1069 -13.75 36.03 -8.27
C ALA A 1069 -15.14 35.69 -8.86
N HIS A 1070 -15.24 35.55 -10.19
CA HIS A 1070 -16.43 35.03 -10.87
C HIS A 1070 -16.76 33.62 -10.40
N HIS A 1071 -15.81 32.69 -10.45
CA HIS A 1071 -16.00 31.33 -9.95
C HIS A 1071 -16.52 31.31 -8.50
N VAL A 1072 -15.93 32.10 -7.60
CA VAL A 1072 -16.36 32.22 -6.19
C VAL A 1072 -17.76 32.82 -6.04
N ALA A 1073 -18.24 33.59 -7.03
CA ALA A 1073 -19.57 34.21 -7.02
C ALA A 1073 -20.68 33.35 -7.66
N THR A 1074 -20.33 32.46 -8.61
CA THR A 1074 -21.30 31.68 -9.39
C THR A 1074 -21.23 30.16 -9.19
N GLY A 1075 -20.11 29.64 -8.68
CA GLY A 1075 -19.81 28.21 -8.64
C GLY A 1075 -19.33 27.63 -9.99
N HIS A 1076 -19.32 28.41 -11.07
CA HIS A 1076 -18.90 27.94 -12.39
C HIS A 1076 -17.45 27.47 -12.37
N ALA A 1077 -17.22 26.16 -12.55
CA ALA A 1077 -15.93 25.55 -12.26
C ALA A 1077 -14.92 25.67 -13.41
N LEU A 1078 -15.38 25.58 -14.67
CA LEU A 1078 -14.52 25.41 -15.84
C LEU A 1078 -14.33 26.70 -16.63
N VAL A 1079 -13.07 26.96 -16.97
CA VAL A 1079 -12.62 28.20 -17.62
C VAL A 1079 -11.55 27.89 -18.67
N LEU A 1080 -11.64 28.51 -19.84
CA LEU A 1080 -10.71 28.35 -20.96
C LEU A 1080 -9.83 29.60 -21.11
N SER A 1081 -8.52 29.40 -21.23
CA SER A 1081 -7.54 30.47 -21.47
C SER A 1081 -7.52 30.88 -22.94
N LEU A 1082 -7.80 32.16 -23.24
CA LEU A 1082 -7.72 32.67 -24.61
C LEU A 1082 -6.28 32.76 -25.14
N VAL A 1083 -5.27 32.67 -24.26
CA VAL A 1083 -3.86 32.83 -24.63
C VAL A 1083 -3.29 31.53 -25.21
N ASP A 1084 -3.46 30.40 -24.51
CA ASP A 1084 -2.83 29.11 -24.81
C ASP A 1084 -3.85 27.98 -25.09
N LEU A 1085 -5.16 28.25 -25.02
CA LEU A 1085 -6.25 27.29 -25.20
C LEU A 1085 -6.28 26.16 -24.14
N SER A 1086 -5.56 26.34 -23.03
CA SER A 1086 -5.67 25.48 -21.86
C SER A 1086 -7.05 25.63 -21.20
N VAL A 1087 -7.56 24.55 -20.60
CA VAL A 1087 -8.79 24.57 -19.80
C VAL A 1087 -8.44 24.20 -18.36
N TRP A 1088 -9.00 24.95 -17.42
CA TRP A 1088 -8.72 24.84 -16.00
C TRP A 1088 -10.01 24.65 -15.21
N CYS A 1089 -9.96 23.80 -14.18
CA CYS A 1089 -11.05 23.58 -13.24
C CYS A 1089 -10.71 24.21 -11.88
N ASN A 1090 -11.43 25.27 -11.51
CA ASN A 1090 -11.21 26.00 -10.27
C ASN A 1090 -11.54 25.19 -9.02
N VAL A 1091 -12.39 24.15 -9.13
CA VAL A 1091 -12.76 23.27 -8.01
C VAL A 1091 -11.77 22.11 -7.84
N CYS A 1092 -11.19 21.62 -8.93
CA CYS A 1092 -10.18 20.56 -8.91
C CYS A 1092 -8.73 21.09 -8.79
N ASP A 1093 -8.54 22.41 -8.82
CA ASP A 1093 -7.26 23.15 -8.86
C ASP A 1093 -6.26 22.55 -9.88
N ALA A 1094 -6.76 22.18 -11.06
CA ALA A 1094 -6.02 21.45 -12.09
C ALA A 1094 -6.43 21.85 -13.51
N TYR A 1095 -5.53 21.65 -14.47
CA TYR A 1095 -5.86 21.66 -15.90
C TYR A 1095 -6.66 20.40 -16.27
N VAL A 1096 -7.53 20.52 -17.28
CA VAL A 1096 -8.39 19.45 -17.79
C VAL A 1096 -8.25 19.36 -19.30
N ASP A 1097 -8.16 18.14 -19.82
CA ASP A 1097 -8.15 17.86 -21.25
C ASP A 1097 -9.02 16.64 -21.56
N ASN A 1098 -10.07 16.81 -22.36
CA ASN A 1098 -11.11 15.80 -22.57
C ASN A 1098 -11.83 16.08 -23.91
N ALA A 1099 -12.38 15.04 -24.55
CA ALA A 1099 -13.11 15.15 -25.81
C ALA A 1099 -14.25 16.20 -25.76
N LEU A 1100 -15.01 16.27 -24.67
CA LEU A 1100 -16.09 17.26 -24.47
C LEU A 1100 -15.60 18.71 -24.56
N LEU A 1101 -14.31 18.98 -24.32
CA LEU A 1101 -13.72 20.32 -24.43
C LEU A 1101 -13.35 20.70 -25.87
N TYR A 1102 -13.48 19.79 -26.84
CA TYR A 1102 -13.14 20.03 -28.24
C TYR A 1102 -13.86 21.24 -28.81
N ASP A 1103 -15.18 21.35 -28.62
CA ASP A 1103 -15.97 22.44 -29.19
C ASP A 1103 -15.57 23.82 -28.64
N ALA A 1104 -15.25 23.89 -27.34
CA ALA A 1104 -14.72 25.10 -26.71
C ALA A 1104 -13.33 25.47 -27.24
N LYS A 1105 -12.42 24.50 -27.29
CA LYS A 1105 -11.05 24.69 -27.78
C LYS A 1105 -11.04 25.05 -29.26
N ASN A 1106 -11.88 24.42 -30.08
CA ASN A 1106 -12.00 24.68 -31.51
C ASN A 1106 -12.68 26.03 -31.82
N ASN A 1107 -13.67 26.46 -31.01
CA ASN A 1107 -14.23 27.81 -31.10
C ASN A 1107 -13.13 28.87 -30.87
N ALA A 1108 -12.37 28.76 -29.79
CA ALA A 1108 -11.26 29.66 -29.50
C ALA A 1108 -10.11 29.55 -30.53
N HIS A 1109 -9.79 28.35 -31.02
CA HIS A 1109 -8.80 28.14 -32.08
C HIS A 1109 -9.19 28.85 -33.38
N LYS A 1110 -10.44 28.69 -33.83
CA LYS A 1110 -10.98 29.37 -35.02
C LYS A 1110 -10.94 30.88 -34.87
N CYS A 1111 -11.33 31.41 -33.71
CA CYS A 1111 -11.28 32.85 -33.45
C CYS A 1111 -9.84 33.40 -33.35
N LYS A 1112 -8.85 32.55 -33.05
CA LYS A 1112 -7.43 32.92 -32.89
C LYS A 1112 -6.60 32.76 -34.18
N PHE A 1113 -6.86 31.73 -34.97
CA PHE A 1113 -6.03 31.32 -36.11
C PHE A 1113 -6.77 31.30 -37.46
N GLY A 1114 -8.11 31.34 -37.47
CA GLY A 1114 -8.92 31.31 -38.69
C GLY A 1114 -9.18 29.90 -39.26
N GLU A 1115 -8.71 28.85 -38.59
CA GLU A 1115 -8.83 27.45 -39.01
C GLU A 1115 -9.24 26.52 -37.85
N ASP A 1116 -9.75 25.32 -38.19
CA ASP A 1116 -10.02 24.23 -37.24
C ASP A 1116 -8.74 23.80 -36.50
N MET A 1117 -8.87 23.22 -35.30
CA MET A 1117 -7.74 22.61 -34.61
C MET A 1117 -7.10 21.51 -35.47
N PRO A 1118 -5.76 21.48 -35.62
CA PRO A 1118 -5.09 20.50 -36.48
C PRO A 1118 -5.05 19.07 -35.90
N TRP A 1119 -5.73 18.80 -34.79
CA TRP A 1119 -5.97 17.49 -34.20
C TRP A 1119 -7.38 17.41 -33.59
N CYS A 1120 -7.97 16.22 -33.60
CA CYS A 1120 -9.20 15.88 -32.87
C CYS A 1120 -8.94 14.71 -31.90
N TYR A 1121 -9.91 14.42 -31.03
CA TYR A 1121 -9.91 13.21 -30.20
C TYR A 1121 -10.45 12.03 -31.03
N LYS A 1122 -10.16 10.78 -30.65
CA LYS A 1122 -10.51 9.57 -31.42
C LYS A 1122 -12.02 9.23 -31.45
N THR A 1123 -12.87 10.03 -30.83
CA THR A 1123 -14.31 9.81 -30.70
C THR A 1123 -15.09 11.11 -30.91
N ASP A 1124 -16.15 11.07 -31.72
CA ASP A 1124 -17.00 12.24 -32.03
C ASP A 1124 -17.99 12.53 -30.90
N ILE A 1125 -17.46 12.94 -29.74
CA ILE A 1125 -18.24 13.29 -28.54
C ILE A 1125 -18.25 14.82 -28.38
N HIS A 1126 -19.31 15.44 -28.84
CA HIS A 1126 -19.59 16.87 -28.69
C HIS A 1126 -20.25 17.20 -27.35
N MET A 1127 -20.27 18.48 -26.98
CA MET A 1127 -21.07 18.97 -25.84
C MET A 1127 -22.58 18.78 -26.10
N GLN A 1128 -23.33 18.41 -25.06
CA GLN A 1128 -24.80 18.26 -25.09
C GLN A 1128 -25.54 19.58 -24.83
#